data_AF-A0A2E6SCY8-F1
#
_entry.id   AF-A0A2E6SCY8-F1
#
_cell.length_a   1.000
_cell.length_b   1.000
_cell.length_c   1.000
_cell.angle_alpha   90.00
_cell.angle_beta   90.00
_cell.angle_gamma   90.00
#
_symmetry.space_group_name_H-M   'P 1'
#
loop_
_entity.id
_entity.type
_entity.pdbx_description
1 polymer ?
#
loop_
_entity_poly.entity_id
_entity_poly.type
_entity_poly.pdbx_seq_one_letter_code
_entity_poly.pdbx_strand_id
1 'polypeptide(L)'
;MGKESSKPTNTRPNWDPVLTMAWLTGASVLQVPFQRAFKFGPGNFGYNILIGTAVVALGVLALVGLVHLARRCLHQHEHETRLCRLVMASLTVCTLIFLVAFHPAVPFELYWIGIGLGGLAALLFTILICTLPRTKRDPPRQPSSQRQRKKAWQFNGAFWTLVLLVFLTRDFSSFGDIGERSIWESTLLVLGRLLSLGGFTMAGILLSHALLVFFPPYTRWLVIAGMVLIPLVVLADLAADIYWEQSLIDVVNNLTLDGRFDMKVELEAAGINQSPLQVTLAVLAVIALAIGAYFGLQKLSRRYDLRLRTSKALLLFAGLWMGAIAQQALSMVSMRKEVWQAEHATFAIHLGLFRPDPGLETLAIRFALTQTDTEIEALLSSSLPALKRRPDIYIVMVETWRSDTVRPQVMPFLSTFAKEECQQFDVTFAGSNCTPVSWYTLFHSRIGIYWRDALGEGRRPGGFKGSYPIRLLHELGYRFSVRAVCDLSYKKMCDLNFGSDHKFAEHFLDAPLLPDGASIPEREKIIVADLKKQLESTPPGSHLHFLSLDSAHYNYYWPSENFTPIHEDCAAIDFGALKPTPEQIREVVKRYENAVNWIDRQMEEFINYLKKEDRYEDSIIIITGDHGEEFAAGADAEPALALHLA
;
A
#
# COMPACT_ATOMS: atom_id res chain seq x y z
N MET A 1 -40.90 42.27 -58.11
CA MET A 1 -39.81 41.26 -58.04
C MET A 1 -38.76 41.76 -57.06
N GLY A 2 -38.26 40.90 -56.16
CA GLY A 2 -37.14 41.23 -55.26
C GLY A 2 -37.42 41.02 -53.77
N LYS A 3 -37.72 39.79 -53.33
CA LYS A 3 -37.53 39.38 -51.93
C LYS A 3 -36.02 39.15 -51.74
N GLU A 4 -35.31 40.12 -51.17
CA GLU A 4 -33.99 39.84 -50.61
C GLU A 4 -34.16 39.06 -49.30
N SER A 5 -33.88 37.75 -49.35
CA SER A 5 -33.71 36.97 -48.15
C SER A 5 -32.43 37.44 -47.45
N SER A 6 -32.57 38.03 -46.26
CA SER A 6 -31.46 38.21 -45.34
C SER A 6 -30.89 36.84 -44.99
N LYS A 7 -29.73 36.50 -45.57
CA LYS A 7 -28.94 35.32 -45.19
C LYS A 7 -28.66 35.37 -43.68
N PRO A 8 -28.81 34.27 -42.94
CA PRO A 8 -28.42 34.24 -41.54
C PRO A 8 -26.91 34.49 -41.44
N THR A 9 -26.53 35.45 -40.59
CA THR A 9 -25.16 35.72 -40.20
C THR A 9 -24.51 34.42 -39.73
N ASN A 10 -23.43 34.02 -40.40
CA ASN A 10 -22.70 32.78 -40.16
C ASN A 10 -21.98 32.87 -38.79
N THR A 11 -22.69 32.63 -37.70
CA THR A 11 -22.13 32.57 -36.35
C THR A 11 -21.24 31.33 -36.26
N ARG A 12 -19.94 31.55 -36.04
CA ARG A 12 -18.95 30.47 -35.90
C ARG A 12 -19.38 29.49 -34.80
N PRO A 13 -19.22 28.16 -35.00
CA PRO A 13 -19.60 27.18 -34.00
C PRO A 13 -18.73 27.31 -32.73
N ASN A 14 -19.36 27.26 -31.56
CA ASN A 14 -18.67 27.22 -30.28
C ASN A 14 -18.16 25.80 -30.01
N TRP A 15 -16.84 25.62 -30.00
CA TRP A 15 -16.18 24.33 -29.76
C TRP A 15 -15.93 24.03 -28.27
N ASP A 16 -16.13 24.99 -27.37
CA ASP A 16 -15.80 24.83 -25.95
C ASP A 16 -16.64 23.74 -25.24
N PRO A 17 -17.96 23.58 -25.52
CA PRO A 17 -18.72 22.48 -24.96
C PRO A 17 -18.32 21.12 -25.57
N VAL A 18 -17.88 21.09 -26.84
CA VAL A 18 -17.36 19.86 -27.47
C VAL A 18 -16.08 19.40 -26.80
N LEU A 19 -15.16 20.32 -26.52
CA LEU A 19 -13.90 20.04 -25.80
C LEU A 19 -14.17 19.56 -24.37
N THR A 20 -15.17 20.13 -23.70
CA THR A 20 -15.61 19.67 -22.37
C THR A 20 -16.14 18.24 -22.42
N MET A 21 -17.00 17.92 -23.40
CA MET A 21 -17.53 16.55 -23.54
C MET A 21 -16.44 15.57 -23.96
N ALA A 22 -15.48 15.98 -24.78
CA ALA A 22 -14.32 15.18 -25.13
C ALA A 22 -13.43 14.91 -23.91
N TRP A 23 -13.28 15.88 -23.02
CA TRP A 23 -12.57 15.71 -21.76
C TRP A 23 -13.29 14.68 -20.85
N LEU A 24 -14.61 14.81 -20.65
CA LEU A 24 -15.40 13.86 -19.85
C LEU A 24 -15.39 12.43 -20.45
N THR A 25 -15.63 12.33 -21.75
CA THR A 25 -15.60 11.05 -22.47
C THR A 25 -14.22 10.42 -22.39
N GLY A 26 -13.15 11.21 -22.58
CA GLY A 26 -11.77 10.76 -22.55
C GLY A 26 -11.33 10.31 -21.16
N ALA A 27 -11.76 11.01 -20.11
CA ALA A 27 -11.53 10.59 -18.74
C ALA A 27 -12.22 9.25 -18.43
N SER A 28 -13.41 9.03 -18.99
CA SER A 28 -14.24 7.85 -18.67
C SER A 28 -13.90 6.62 -19.51
N VAL A 29 -13.51 6.79 -20.78
CA VAL A 29 -13.37 5.68 -21.75
C VAL A 29 -12.37 4.61 -21.31
N LEU A 30 -11.24 5.02 -20.72
CA LEU A 30 -10.27 4.06 -20.19
C LEU A 30 -10.50 3.77 -18.70
N GLN A 31 -11.19 4.65 -17.97
CA GLN A 31 -11.50 4.43 -16.55
C GLN A 31 -12.53 3.33 -16.32
N VAL A 32 -13.57 3.22 -17.15
CA VAL A 32 -14.59 2.18 -17.03
C VAL A 32 -13.99 0.77 -17.04
N PRO A 33 -13.20 0.36 -18.06
CA PRO A 33 -12.59 -0.97 -18.06
C PRO A 33 -11.57 -1.13 -16.93
N PHE A 34 -10.85 -0.06 -16.56
CA PHE A 34 -9.94 -0.12 -15.42
C PHE A 34 -10.69 -0.47 -14.13
N GLN A 35 -11.74 0.27 -13.77
CA GLN A 35 -12.50 0.03 -12.53
C GLN A 35 -13.26 -1.31 -12.54
N ARG A 36 -13.69 -1.80 -13.72
CA ARG A 36 -14.51 -3.02 -13.85
C ARG A 36 -13.70 -4.31 -13.97
N ALA A 37 -12.50 -4.27 -14.56
CA ALA A 37 -11.77 -5.48 -14.96
C ALA A 37 -10.29 -5.49 -14.59
N PHE A 38 -9.63 -4.32 -14.52
CA PHE A 38 -8.17 -4.26 -14.32
C PHE A 38 -7.75 -3.71 -12.96
N LYS A 39 -8.67 -3.17 -12.17
CA LYS A 39 -8.40 -2.68 -10.83
C LYS A 39 -7.89 -3.83 -9.97
N PHE A 40 -6.74 -3.62 -9.35
CA PHE A 40 -6.18 -4.61 -8.44
C PHE A 40 -7.02 -4.72 -7.17
N GLY A 41 -7.04 -5.92 -6.59
CA GLY A 41 -7.79 -6.21 -5.37
C GLY A 41 -7.23 -5.49 -4.12
N PRO A 42 -7.69 -5.90 -2.93
CA PRO A 42 -7.17 -5.42 -1.65
C PRO A 42 -5.63 -5.41 -1.59
N GLY A 43 -5.05 -4.46 -0.85
CA GLY A 43 -3.60 -4.29 -0.73
C GLY A 43 -2.92 -3.62 -1.93
N ASN A 44 -3.66 -2.94 -2.80
CA ASN A 44 -3.12 -2.27 -4.02
C ASN A 44 -3.71 -0.87 -4.22
N PHE A 45 -4.14 -0.21 -3.14
CA PHE A 45 -4.83 1.08 -3.22
C PHE A 45 -3.97 2.17 -3.86
N GLY A 46 -2.70 2.30 -3.47
CA GLY A 46 -1.77 3.27 -4.04
C GLY A 46 -1.56 3.05 -5.55
N TYR A 47 -1.32 1.80 -5.95
CA TYR A 47 -1.19 1.46 -7.38
C TYR A 47 -2.47 1.77 -8.17
N ASN A 48 -3.64 1.49 -7.59
CA ASN A 48 -4.91 1.78 -8.22
C ASN A 48 -5.12 3.30 -8.43
N ILE A 49 -4.69 4.15 -7.49
CA ILE A 49 -4.72 5.61 -7.64
C ILE A 49 -3.79 6.07 -8.76
N LEU A 50 -2.55 5.58 -8.78
CA LEU A 50 -1.54 5.96 -9.77
C LEU A 50 -1.97 5.55 -11.20
N ILE A 51 -2.34 4.29 -11.39
CA ILE A 51 -2.80 3.76 -12.67
C ILE A 51 -4.08 4.47 -13.09
N GLY A 52 -5.02 4.66 -12.16
CA GLY A 52 -6.25 5.38 -12.44
C GLY A 52 -5.99 6.80 -12.95
N THR A 53 -5.12 7.54 -12.27
CA THR A 53 -4.76 8.92 -12.68
C THR A 53 -4.09 8.94 -14.05
N ALA A 54 -3.17 8.02 -14.32
CA ALA A 54 -2.48 7.90 -15.60
C ALA A 54 -3.47 7.58 -16.75
N VAL A 55 -4.40 6.66 -16.50
CA VAL A 55 -5.44 6.25 -17.44
C VAL A 55 -6.38 7.41 -17.79
N VAL A 56 -6.77 8.24 -16.81
CA VAL A 56 -7.53 9.48 -17.06
C VAL A 56 -6.74 10.44 -17.94
N ALA A 57 -5.48 10.70 -17.59
CA ALA A 57 -4.63 11.62 -18.34
C ALA A 57 -4.48 11.16 -19.80
N LEU A 58 -4.18 9.89 -20.04
CA LEU A 58 -4.03 9.31 -21.37
C LEU A 58 -5.32 9.43 -22.20
N GLY A 59 -6.46 9.07 -21.63
CA GLY A 59 -7.75 9.13 -22.32
C GLY A 59 -8.16 10.57 -22.68
N VAL A 60 -7.93 11.52 -21.77
CA VAL A 60 -8.15 12.95 -22.04
C VAL A 60 -7.23 13.47 -23.14
N LEU A 61 -5.92 13.21 -23.05
CA LEU A 61 -4.94 13.66 -24.04
C LEU A 61 -5.28 13.12 -25.43
N ALA A 62 -5.66 11.86 -25.53
CA ALA A 62 -6.02 11.22 -26.79
C ALA A 62 -7.28 11.85 -27.40
N LEU A 63 -8.39 11.92 -26.65
CA LEU A 63 -9.68 12.33 -27.21
C LEU A 63 -9.77 13.83 -27.43
N VAL A 64 -9.27 14.65 -26.50
CA VAL A 64 -9.23 16.11 -26.68
C VAL A 64 -8.23 16.50 -27.77
N GLY A 65 -7.09 15.79 -27.87
CA GLY A 65 -6.13 15.93 -28.96
C GLY A 65 -6.77 15.66 -30.33
N LEU A 66 -7.56 14.59 -30.45
CA LEU A 66 -8.31 14.25 -31.66
C LEU A 66 -9.32 15.36 -32.03
N VAL A 67 -10.06 15.90 -31.05
CA VAL A 67 -11.01 17.01 -31.28
C VAL A 67 -10.30 18.31 -31.66
N HIS A 68 -9.10 18.57 -31.15
CA HIS A 68 -8.30 19.71 -31.60
C HIS A 68 -7.80 19.54 -33.05
N LEU A 69 -7.37 18.35 -33.42
CA LEU A 69 -6.99 18.04 -34.81
C LEU A 69 -8.20 18.20 -35.74
N ALA A 70 -9.34 17.66 -35.32
CA ALA A 70 -10.62 17.79 -35.99
C ALA A 70 -11.00 19.24 -36.28
N ARG A 71 -10.99 20.07 -35.24
CA ARG A 71 -11.26 21.52 -35.33
C ARG A 71 -10.31 22.22 -36.30
N ARG A 72 -9.02 21.83 -36.34
CA ARG A 72 -8.05 22.41 -37.28
C ARG A 72 -8.33 22.02 -38.73
N CYS A 73 -8.68 20.75 -38.97
CA CYS A 73 -9.00 20.27 -40.32
C CYS A 73 -10.31 20.86 -40.86
N LEU A 74 -11.29 21.09 -39.99
CA LEU A 74 -12.60 21.65 -40.36
C LEU A 74 -12.67 23.18 -40.34
N HIS A 75 -11.59 23.85 -39.99
CA HIS A 75 -11.59 25.30 -39.84
C HIS A 75 -11.99 26.00 -41.14
N GLN A 76 -13.09 26.78 -41.10
CA GLN A 76 -13.66 27.49 -42.25
C GLN A 76 -14.29 26.59 -43.33
N HIS A 77 -14.62 25.34 -42.98
CA HIS A 77 -15.34 24.43 -43.88
C HIS A 77 -16.86 24.67 -43.84
N GLU A 78 -17.55 24.47 -44.97
CA GLU A 78 -19.01 24.72 -45.09
C GLU A 78 -19.86 23.90 -44.10
N HIS A 79 -19.36 22.73 -43.70
CA HIS A 79 -20.04 21.80 -42.79
C HIS A 79 -19.58 21.88 -41.33
N GLU A 80 -18.70 22.83 -40.97
CA GLU A 80 -18.10 22.94 -39.63
C GLU A 80 -19.16 22.93 -38.51
N THR A 81 -20.25 23.70 -38.66
CA THR A 81 -21.32 23.80 -37.66
C THR A 81 -22.18 22.55 -37.53
N ARG A 82 -22.41 21.80 -38.62
CA ARG A 82 -23.15 20.53 -38.57
C ARG A 82 -22.32 19.45 -37.88
N LEU A 83 -21.05 19.37 -38.22
CA LEU A 83 -20.12 18.40 -37.65
C LEU A 83 -19.83 18.66 -36.17
N CYS A 84 -19.67 19.93 -35.79
CA CYS A 84 -19.50 20.31 -34.38
C CYS A 84 -20.68 19.82 -33.51
N ARG A 85 -21.93 19.97 -34.00
CA ARG A 85 -23.12 19.47 -33.30
C ARG A 85 -23.20 17.94 -33.25
N LEU A 86 -22.84 17.27 -34.35
CA LEU A 86 -22.84 15.80 -34.40
C LEU A 86 -21.80 15.21 -33.45
N VAL A 87 -20.57 15.75 -33.44
CA VAL A 87 -19.51 15.33 -32.51
C VAL A 87 -19.93 15.59 -31.07
N MET A 88 -20.55 16.73 -30.78
CA MET A 88 -21.10 17.02 -29.45
C MET A 88 -22.10 15.95 -29.01
N ALA A 89 -23.10 15.66 -29.86
CA ALA A 89 -24.13 14.68 -29.56
C ALA A 89 -23.54 13.28 -29.34
N SER A 90 -22.63 12.84 -30.20
CA SER A 90 -21.93 11.56 -30.06
C SER A 90 -21.16 11.47 -28.74
N LEU A 91 -20.38 12.50 -28.38
CA LEU A 91 -19.62 12.53 -27.13
C LEU A 91 -20.53 12.56 -25.90
N THR A 92 -21.66 13.29 -25.95
CA THR A 92 -22.64 13.30 -24.87
C THR A 92 -23.24 11.91 -24.66
N VAL A 93 -23.66 11.23 -25.74
CA VAL A 93 -24.18 9.86 -25.65
C VAL A 93 -23.13 8.89 -25.11
N CYS A 94 -21.89 8.95 -25.60
CA CYS A 94 -20.80 8.11 -25.10
C CYS A 94 -20.52 8.37 -23.61
N THR A 95 -20.47 9.64 -23.20
CA THR A 95 -20.27 10.01 -21.79
C THR A 95 -21.36 9.42 -20.91
N LEU A 96 -22.64 9.56 -21.30
CA LEU A 96 -23.76 8.99 -20.54
C LEU A 96 -23.65 7.46 -20.43
N ILE A 97 -23.33 6.77 -21.53
CA ILE A 97 -23.15 5.31 -21.51
C ILE A 97 -22.00 4.92 -20.57
N PHE A 98 -20.86 5.60 -20.64
CA PHE A 98 -19.71 5.30 -19.77
C PHE A 98 -20.00 5.61 -18.30
N LEU A 99 -20.71 6.70 -18.01
CA LEU A 99 -21.15 7.03 -16.65
C LEU A 99 -22.05 5.93 -16.06
N VAL A 100 -22.98 5.40 -16.85
CA VAL A 100 -23.85 4.31 -16.42
C VAL A 100 -23.06 3.00 -16.29
N ALA A 101 -22.10 2.72 -17.19
CA ALA A 101 -21.28 1.51 -17.16
C ALA A 101 -20.33 1.40 -15.95
N PHE A 102 -20.07 2.50 -15.22
CA PHE A 102 -19.35 2.42 -13.94
C PHE A 102 -20.12 1.63 -12.88
N HIS A 103 -21.45 1.63 -12.93
CA HIS A 103 -22.24 1.01 -11.88
C HIS A 103 -22.13 -0.51 -11.94
N PRO A 104 -21.78 -1.21 -10.85
CA PRO A 104 -21.58 -2.67 -10.84
C PRO A 104 -22.78 -3.47 -11.37
N ALA A 105 -24.01 -3.01 -11.07
CA ALA A 105 -25.24 -3.66 -11.52
C ALA A 105 -25.52 -3.52 -13.04
N VAL A 106 -24.79 -2.66 -13.75
CA VAL A 106 -24.96 -2.51 -15.20
C VAL A 106 -24.09 -3.55 -15.92
N PRO A 107 -24.62 -4.25 -16.95
CA PRO A 107 -23.86 -5.17 -17.76
C PRO A 107 -22.66 -4.49 -18.42
N PHE A 108 -21.49 -5.11 -18.35
CA PHE A 108 -20.25 -4.52 -18.90
C PHE A 108 -20.31 -4.38 -20.42
N GLU A 109 -21.17 -5.15 -21.09
CA GLU A 109 -21.41 -5.13 -22.53
C GLU A 109 -21.89 -3.75 -23.03
N LEU A 110 -22.54 -2.96 -22.16
CA LEU A 110 -22.97 -1.60 -22.48
C LEU A 110 -21.77 -0.68 -22.80
N TYR A 111 -20.60 -0.94 -22.20
CA TYR A 111 -19.36 -0.21 -22.52
C TYR A 111 -18.98 -0.38 -23.99
N TRP A 112 -19.11 -1.58 -24.56
CA TRP A 112 -18.80 -1.84 -25.98
C TRP A 112 -19.75 -1.11 -26.93
N ILE A 113 -20.99 -0.88 -26.53
CA ILE A 113 -21.93 -0.04 -27.29
C ILE A 113 -21.45 1.42 -27.31
N GLY A 114 -20.99 1.94 -26.17
CA GLY A 114 -20.38 3.28 -26.08
C GLY A 114 -19.13 3.41 -26.96
N ILE A 115 -18.25 2.40 -26.95
CA ILE A 115 -17.08 2.33 -27.84
C ILE A 115 -17.49 2.26 -29.31
N GLY A 116 -18.48 1.43 -29.66
CA GLY A 116 -18.98 1.28 -31.02
C GLY A 116 -19.57 2.58 -31.56
N LEU A 117 -20.34 3.31 -30.75
CA LEU A 117 -20.89 4.62 -31.11
C LEU A 117 -19.80 5.70 -31.24
N GLY A 118 -18.81 5.70 -30.35
CA GLY A 118 -17.64 6.58 -30.44
C GLY A 118 -16.74 6.28 -31.65
N GLY A 119 -16.54 5.00 -31.94
CA GLY A 119 -15.81 4.50 -33.11
C GLY A 119 -16.51 4.81 -34.43
N LEU A 120 -17.84 4.68 -34.50
CA LEU A 120 -18.64 5.08 -35.65
C LEU A 120 -18.53 6.59 -35.91
N ALA A 121 -18.56 7.41 -34.85
CA ALA A 121 -18.36 8.85 -34.96
C ALA A 121 -16.95 9.18 -35.47
N ALA A 122 -15.91 8.52 -34.97
CA ALA A 122 -14.52 8.68 -35.43
C ALA A 122 -14.27 8.16 -36.86
N LEU A 123 -14.96 7.09 -37.28
CA LEU A 123 -14.91 6.55 -38.64
C LEU A 123 -15.59 7.50 -39.63
N LEU A 124 -16.81 7.96 -39.33
CA LEU A 124 -17.51 8.98 -40.13
C LEU A 124 -16.68 10.27 -40.23
N PHE A 125 -15.99 10.62 -39.14
CA PHE A 125 -15.09 11.76 -39.08
C PHE A 125 -13.85 11.60 -40.00
N THR A 126 -13.23 10.43 -39.99
CA THR A 126 -12.03 10.11 -40.77
C THR A 126 -12.35 9.99 -42.26
N ILE A 127 -13.45 9.30 -42.61
CA ILE A 127 -13.96 9.21 -43.98
C ILE A 127 -14.22 10.61 -44.53
N LEU A 128 -14.83 11.50 -43.74
CA LEU A 128 -15.14 12.85 -44.17
C LEU A 128 -13.88 13.74 -44.34
N ILE A 129 -12.88 13.62 -43.45
CA ILE A 129 -11.59 14.31 -43.62
C ILE A 129 -10.87 13.86 -44.88
N CYS A 130 -10.91 12.57 -45.19
CA CYS A 130 -10.24 11.99 -46.35
C CYS A 130 -10.97 12.24 -47.67
N THR A 131 -12.29 12.48 -47.65
CA THR A 131 -13.13 12.61 -48.86
C THR A 131 -13.44 14.04 -49.27
N LEU A 132 -13.18 15.04 -48.40
CA LEU A 132 -13.45 16.44 -48.71
C LEU A 132 -12.34 17.08 -49.59
N PRO A 133 -12.66 17.67 -50.75
CA PRO A 133 -11.68 18.40 -51.55
C PRO A 133 -11.21 19.65 -50.79
N ARG A 134 -9.89 19.78 -50.60
CA ARG A 134 -9.28 20.97 -49.99
C ARG A 134 -9.56 22.19 -50.86
N THR A 135 -10.55 23.02 -50.49
CA THR A 135 -10.71 24.34 -51.08
C THR A 135 -9.50 25.20 -50.67
N LYS A 136 -8.53 25.37 -51.58
CA LYS A 136 -7.49 26.40 -51.44
C LYS A 136 -8.18 27.76 -51.48
N ARG A 137 -8.42 28.36 -50.32
CA ARG A 137 -8.47 29.82 -50.20
C ARG A 137 -7.17 30.27 -49.56
N ASP A 138 -6.51 31.23 -50.21
CA ASP A 138 -5.25 31.77 -49.73
C ASP A 138 -5.42 32.28 -48.28
N PRO A 139 -4.49 31.94 -47.37
CA PRO A 139 -4.52 32.49 -46.03
C PRO A 139 -4.29 34.00 -46.11
N PRO A 140 -4.94 34.81 -45.24
CA PRO A 140 -4.62 36.23 -45.17
C PRO A 140 -3.12 36.40 -44.89
N ARG A 141 -2.42 37.15 -45.76
CA ARG A 141 -1.00 37.50 -45.60
C ARG A 141 -0.84 38.33 -44.31
N GLN A 142 -0.44 37.68 -43.23
CA GLN A 142 0.15 38.37 -42.08
C GLN A 142 1.68 38.28 -42.15
N PRO A 143 2.41 39.36 -41.81
CA PRO A 143 3.86 39.44 -41.98
C PRO A 143 4.60 38.37 -41.15
N SER A 144 5.55 37.70 -41.81
CA SER A 144 6.29 36.52 -41.35
C SER A 144 7.09 36.73 -40.05
N SER A 145 7.43 37.98 -39.71
CA SER A 145 8.17 38.32 -38.48
C SER A 145 7.35 38.14 -37.20
N GLN A 146 6.01 38.19 -37.25
CA GLN A 146 5.15 37.92 -36.08
C GLN A 146 4.91 36.41 -35.85
N ARG A 147 5.13 35.56 -36.86
CA ARG A 147 4.90 34.11 -36.77
C ARG A 147 5.97 33.38 -35.95
N GLN A 148 7.17 33.96 -35.80
CA GLN A 148 8.27 33.38 -35.02
C GLN A 148 8.26 33.75 -33.53
N ARG A 149 7.66 34.89 -33.14
CA ARG A 149 7.55 35.28 -31.72
C ARG A 149 6.49 34.51 -30.92
N LYS A 150 5.54 33.81 -31.59
CA LYS A 150 4.42 33.07 -30.97
C LYS A 150 4.68 31.58 -30.65
N LYS A 151 5.92 31.07 -30.71
CA LYS A 151 6.21 29.62 -30.53
C LYS A 151 6.73 29.19 -29.15
N ALA A 152 7.13 30.13 -28.30
CA ALA A 152 7.60 29.81 -26.95
C ALA A 152 6.49 30.09 -25.94
N TRP A 153 6.17 29.11 -25.09
CA TRP A 153 5.17 29.23 -24.04
C TRP A 153 5.86 29.51 -22.70
N GLN A 154 5.20 30.30 -21.87
CA GLN A 154 5.64 30.54 -20.49
C GLN A 154 5.33 29.31 -19.65
N PHE A 155 6.23 28.99 -18.73
CA PHE A 155 6.08 27.88 -17.80
C PHE A 155 6.62 28.24 -16.43
N ASN A 156 6.21 27.47 -15.41
CA ASN A 156 6.69 27.66 -14.06
C ASN A 156 8.07 27.02 -13.89
N GLY A 157 9.11 27.60 -14.51
CA GLY A 157 10.46 27.08 -14.49
C GLY A 157 11.04 26.98 -13.07
N ALA A 158 10.78 27.97 -12.22
CA ALA A 158 11.22 27.95 -10.82
C ALA A 158 10.62 26.76 -10.04
N PHE A 159 9.33 26.45 -10.26
CA PHE A 159 8.70 25.26 -9.67
C PHE A 159 9.33 23.96 -10.17
N TRP A 160 9.53 23.81 -11.47
CA TRP A 160 10.11 22.57 -11.99
C TRP A 160 11.60 22.40 -11.65
N THR A 161 12.34 23.50 -11.45
CA THR A 161 13.68 23.45 -10.86
C THR A 161 13.62 22.97 -9.42
N LEU A 162 12.67 23.47 -8.60
CA LEU A 162 12.47 22.96 -7.24
C LEU A 162 12.13 21.47 -7.25
N VAL A 163 11.24 21.01 -8.13
CA VAL A 163 10.90 19.58 -8.26
C VAL A 163 12.14 18.74 -8.59
N LEU A 164 12.96 19.17 -9.56
CA LEU A 164 14.22 18.47 -9.88
C LEU A 164 15.18 18.45 -8.69
N LEU A 165 15.29 19.55 -7.94
CA LEU A 165 16.13 19.60 -6.74
C LEU A 165 15.62 18.65 -5.66
N VAL A 166 14.32 18.57 -5.42
CA VAL A 166 13.73 17.62 -4.46
C VAL A 166 14.04 16.17 -4.86
N PHE A 167 13.87 15.82 -6.16
CA PHE A 167 14.25 14.49 -6.65
C PHE A 167 15.73 14.19 -6.45
N LEU A 168 16.60 15.15 -6.81
CA LEU A 168 18.05 14.98 -6.65
C LEU A 168 18.44 14.86 -5.19
N THR A 169 17.85 15.66 -4.29
CA THR A 169 18.10 15.57 -2.85
C THR A 169 17.70 14.21 -2.31
N ARG A 170 16.53 13.69 -2.69
CA ARG A 170 16.08 12.34 -2.30
C ARG A 170 17.02 11.26 -2.82
N ASP A 171 17.34 11.25 -4.11
CA ASP A 171 18.22 10.20 -4.65
C ASP A 171 19.64 10.33 -4.07
N PHE A 172 20.20 11.54 -3.94
CA PHE A 172 21.54 11.73 -3.36
C PHE A 172 21.61 11.50 -1.84
N SER A 173 20.52 11.64 -1.08
CA SER A 173 20.52 11.22 0.33
C SER A 173 20.67 9.70 0.46
N SER A 174 20.06 8.94 -0.46
CA SER A 174 20.15 7.48 -0.52
C SER A 174 21.41 6.97 -1.24
N PHE A 175 22.33 7.86 -1.65
CA PHE A 175 23.59 7.40 -2.25
C PHE A 175 24.43 6.60 -1.26
N GLY A 176 24.30 6.82 0.05
CA GLY A 176 25.02 6.07 1.07
C GLY A 176 24.66 4.58 1.11
N ASP A 177 23.44 4.24 0.71
CA ASP A 177 22.88 2.88 0.80
C ASP A 177 23.49 1.92 -0.24
N ILE A 178 24.07 2.49 -1.29
CA ILE A 178 24.86 1.73 -2.26
C ILE A 178 26.26 1.60 -1.68
N GLY A 179 26.71 0.37 -1.40
CA GLY A 179 27.98 0.06 -0.70
C GLY A 179 29.26 0.56 -1.39
N GLU A 180 30.38 -0.14 -1.15
CA GLU A 180 31.68 0.29 -1.68
C GLU A 180 31.69 0.41 -3.21
N ARG A 181 32.15 1.56 -3.69
CA ARG A 181 32.15 1.94 -5.11
C ARG A 181 33.48 2.53 -5.52
N SER A 182 33.87 2.25 -6.77
CA SER A 182 34.96 2.97 -7.41
C SER A 182 34.53 4.40 -7.79
N ILE A 183 35.53 5.26 -8.07
CA ILE A 183 35.30 6.62 -8.59
C ILE A 183 34.52 6.57 -9.92
N TRP A 184 34.80 5.57 -10.75
CA TRP A 184 34.13 5.39 -12.03
C TRP A 184 32.65 5.03 -11.86
N GLU A 185 32.34 4.04 -11.01
CA GLU A 185 30.97 3.66 -10.67
C GLU A 185 30.21 4.86 -10.10
N SER A 186 30.82 5.61 -9.17
CA SER A 186 30.24 6.83 -8.60
C SER A 186 29.92 7.89 -9.65
N THR A 187 30.82 8.07 -10.63
CA THR A 187 30.61 9.01 -11.74
C THR A 187 29.43 8.59 -12.62
N LEU A 188 29.33 7.29 -12.93
CA LEU A 188 28.22 6.76 -13.72
C LEU A 188 26.89 6.89 -12.98
N LEU A 189 26.85 6.64 -11.67
CA LEU A 189 25.67 6.82 -10.83
C LEU A 189 25.17 8.27 -10.86
N VAL A 190 26.06 9.23 -10.57
CA VAL A 190 25.72 10.68 -10.57
C VAL A 190 25.21 11.11 -11.94
N LEU A 191 25.92 10.71 -13.01
CA LEU A 191 25.52 11.03 -14.38
C LEU A 191 24.15 10.42 -14.71
N GLY A 192 23.91 9.16 -14.32
CA GLY A 192 22.65 8.46 -14.51
C GLY A 192 21.47 9.13 -13.85
N ARG A 193 21.65 9.61 -12.60
CA ARG A 193 20.62 10.37 -11.88
C ARG A 193 20.33 11.71 -12.52
N LEU A 194 21.35 12.47 -12.91
CA LEU A 194 21.16 13.77 -13.58
C LEU A 194 20.39 13.61 -14.90
N LEU A 195 20.72 12.60 -15.70
CA LEU A 195 20.07 12.33 -16.98
C LEU A 195 18.64 11.80 -16.79
N SER A 196 18.43 10.83 -15.89
CA SER A 196 17.12 10.23 -15.64
C SER A 196 16.16 11.21 -14.96
N LEU A 197 16.55 11.87 -13.88
CA LEU A 197 15.68 12.84 -13.20
C LEU A 197 15.47 14.11 -14.02
N GLY A 198 16.50 14.54 -14.77
CA GLY A 198 16.38 15.63 -15.73
C GLY A 198 15.38 15.29 -16.85
N GLY A 199 15.49 14.10 -17.43
CA GLY A 199 14.56 13.59 -18.44
C GLY A 199 13.13 13.49 -17.91
N PHE A 200 12.97 12.96 -16.69
CA PHE A 200 11.67 12.79 -16.05
C PHE A 200 11.01 14.14 -15.76
N THR A 201 11.79 15.10 -15.25
CA THR A 201 11.33 16.48 -15.03
C THR A 201 10.91 17.14 -16.33
N MET A 202 11.67 16.97 -17.41
CA MET A 202 11.32 17.52 -18.73
C MET A 202 10.06 16.88 -19.32
N ALA A 203 9.87 15.57 -19.13
CA ALA A 203 8.62 14.89 -19.46
C ALA A 203 7.45 15.46 -18.66
N GLY A 204 7.62 15.68 -17.36
CA GLY A 204 6.64 16.34 -16.50
C GLY A 204 6.28 17.76 -16.97
N ILE A 205 7.27 18.57 -17.38
CA ILE A 205 7.07 19.90 -17.97
C ILE A 205 6.25 19.82 -19.27
N LEU A 206 6.56 18.87 -20.15
CA LEU A 206 5.83 18.67 -21.41
C LEU A 206 4.39 18.19 -21.16
N LEU A 207 4.23 17.20 -20.29
CA LEU A 207 2.94 16.62 -19.92
C LEU A 207 2.04 17.66 -19.25
N SER A 208 2.56 18.40 -18.27
CA SER A 208 1.83 19.49 -17.61
C SER A 208 1.38 20.57 -18.58
N HIS A 209 2.25 20.97 -19.52
CA HIS A 209 1.87 21.91 -20.56
C HIS A 209 0.75 21.35 -21.45
N ALA A 210 0.86 20.10 -21.89
CA ALA A 210 -0.16 19.44 -22.70
C ALA A 210 -1.50 19.37 -21.95
N LEU A 211 -1.49 18.93 -20.69
CA LEU A 211 -2.69 18.84 -19.85
C LEU A 211 -3.32 20.23 -19.61
N LEU A 212 -2.54 21.27 -19.32
CA LEU A 212 -3.08 22.63 -19.18
C LEU A 212 -3.72 23.18 -20.46
N VAL A 213 -3.18 22.80 -21.63
CA VAL A 213 -3.76 23.17 -22.93
C VAL A 213 -5.05 22.42 -23.21
N PHE A 214 -5.08 21.11 -22.90
CA PHE A 214 -6.21 20.23 -23.22
C PHE A 214 -7.32 20.23 -22.15
N PHE A 215 -7.05 20.68 -20.92
CA PHE A 215 -8.07 20.79 -19.88
C PHE A 215 -8.89 22.07 -20.05
N PRO A 216 -10.24 21.98 -19.91
CA PRO A 216 -11.11 23.15 -19.83
C PRO A 216 -10.64 24.15 -18.76
N PRO A 217 -10.80 25.47 -18.95
CA PRO A 217 -10.28 26.49 -18.03
C PRO A 217 -10.67 26.29 -16.56
N TYR A 218 -11.90 25.85 -16.30
CA TYR A 218 -12.44 25.62 -14.96
C TYR A 218 -11.95 24.32 -14.28
N THR A 219 -11.26 23.42 -15.00
CA THR A 219 -10.65 22.19 -14.44
C THR A 219 -9.12 22.24 -14.40
N ARG A 220 -8.49 23.29 -14.94
CA ARG A 220 -7.02 23.43 -14.93
C ARG A 220 -6.40 23.44 -13.54
N TRP A 221 -7.17 23.83 -12.52
CA TRP A 221 -6.71 23.77 -11.13
C TRP A 221 -6.42 22.34 -10.66
N LEU A 222 -7.11 21.32 -11.21
CA LEU A 222 -6.82 19.90 -10.93
C LEU A 222 -5.42 19.50 -11.42
N VAL A 223 -5.04 20.01 -12.59
CA VAL A 223 -3.72 19.78 -13.19
C VAL A 223 -2.63 20.46 -12.35
N ILE A 224 -2.90 21.66 -11.82
CA ILE A 224 -1.99 22.36 -10.89
C ILE A 224 -1.89 21.60 -9.56
N ALA A 225 -3.01 21.16 -8.98
CA ALA A 225 -3.02 20.37 -7.76
C ALA A 225 -2.20 19.08 -7.93
N GLY A 226 -2.40 18.35 -9.04
CA GLY A 226 -1.61 17.16 -9.36
C GLY A 226 -0.12 17.43 -9.49
N MET A 227 0.29 18.56 -10.11
CA MET A 227 1.71 18.96 -10.15
C MET A 227 2.27 19.23 -8.75
N VAL A 228 1.53 19.97 -7.92
CA VAL A 228 1.95 20.34 -6.57
C VAL A 228 2.12 19.13 -5.67
N LEU A 229 1.34 18.06 -5.90
CA LEU A 229 1.50 16.81 -5.17
C LEU A 229 2.82 16.09 -5.48
N ILE A 230 3.44 16.28 -6.65
CA ILE A 230 4.69 15.59 -7.03
C ILE A 230 5.80 15.76 -5.96
N PRO A 231 6.26 16.98 -5.65
CA PRO A 231 7.30 17.15 -4.64
C PRO A 231 6.84 16.77 -3.22
N LEU A 232 5.55 16.91 -2.91
CA LEU A 232 5.01 16.49 -1.60
C LEU A 232 5.06 14.97 -1.44
N VAL A 233 4.70 14.22 -2.48
CA VAL A 233 4.76 12.75 -2.49
C VAL A 233 6.21 12.27 -2.38
N VAL A 234 7.16 12.93 -3.05
CA VAL A 234 8.59 12.58 -2.92
C VAL A 234 9.10 12.84 -1.51
N LEU A 235 8.71 13.94 -0.88
CA LEU A 235 9.08 14.24 0.50
C LEU A 235 8.40 13.28 1.50
N ALA A 236 7.15 12.90 1.24
CA ALA A 236 6.44 11.91 2.04
C ALA A 236 7.01 10.50 1.86
N ASP A 237 7.48 10.16 0.66
CA ASP A 237 8.22 8.91 0.38
C ASP A 237 9.55 8.89 1.10
N LEU A 238 10.31 9.99 1.06
CA LEU A 238 11.54 10.12 1.86
C LEU A 238 11.25 10.01 3.36
N ALA A 239 10.17 10.61 3.85
CA ALA A 239 9.78 10.47 5.25
C ALA A 239 9.39 9.02 5.57
N ALA A 240 8.61 8.36 4.70
CA ALA A 240 8.21 6.98 4.89
C ALA A 240 9.42 6.02 4.92
N ASP A 241 10.37 6.22 4.01
CA ASP A 241 11.62 5.46 3.96
C ASP A 241 12.45 5.66 5.24
N ILE A 242 12.52 6.89 5.75
CA ILE A 242 13.26 7.21 6.97
C ILE A 242 12.57 6.69 8.24
N TYR A 243 11.23 6.76 8.32
CA TYR A 243 10.48 6.40 9.54
C TYR A 243 10.07 4.92 9.60
N TRP A 244 9.80 4.29 8.45
CA TRP A 244 9.24 2.94 8.35
C TRP A 244 10.09 1.98 7.53
N GLU A 245 11.24 2.42 6.97
CA GLU A 245 12.07 1.63 6.04
C GLU A 245 11.24 1.02 4.89
N GLN A 246 10.16 1.71 4.52
CA GLN A 246 9.21 1.28 3.50
C GLN A 246 8.90 2.45 2.59
N SER A 247 8.70 2.14 1.31
CA SER A 247 8.23 3.14 0.36
C SER A 247 6.82 3.61 0.73
N LEU A 248 6.50 4.87 0.43
CA LEU A 248 5.16 5.41 0.71
C LEU A 248 4.06 4.61 -0.01
N ILE A 249 4.36 4.05 -1.19
CA ILE A 249 3.38 3.27 -1.93
C ILE A 249 3.04 1.96 -1.21
N ASP A 250 4.01 1.32 -0.56
CA ASP A 250 3.80 0.10 0.21
C ASP A 250 3.00 0.39 1.48
N VAL A 251 3.36 1.45 2.20
CA VAL A 251 2.59 1.93 3.36
C VAL A 251 1.13 2.16 2.96
N VAL A 252 0.88 2.92 1.90
CA VAL A 252 -0.47 3.24 1.41
C VAL A 252 -1.23 1.99 0.94
N ASN A 253 -0.54 1.02 0.36
CA ASN A 253 -1.14 -0.24 -0.06
C ASN A 253 -1.56 -1.10 1.14
N ASN A 254 -0.72 -1.16 2.18
CA ASN A 254 -0.94 -1.93 3.39
C ASN A 254 -2.21 -1.49 4.14
N LEU A 255 -2.55 -0.19 4.09
CA LEU A 255 -3.80 0.38 4.66
C LEU A 255 -5.11 -0.25 4.13
N THR A 256 -5.05 -1.05 3.06
CA THR A 256 -6.25 -1.64 2.42
C THR A 256 -6.15 -3.14 2.22
N LEU A 257 -5.25 -3.81 2.95
CA LEU A 257 -4.99 -5.24 2.83
C LEU A 257 -6.24 -6.10 3.08
N ASP A 258 -7.06 -5.72 4.06
CA ASP A 258 -8.31 -6.38 4.43
C ASP A 258 -9.51 -6.00 3.53
N GLY A 259 -9.28 -5.09 2.57
CA GLY A 259 -10.28 -4.57 1.64
C GLY A 259 -11.18 -3.48 2.22
N ARG A 260 -10.91 -3.00 3.43
CA ARG A 260 -11.53 -1.81 4.02
C ARG A 260 -10.43 -0.81 4.38
N PHE A 261 -10.80 0.43 4.64
CA PHE A 261 -9.87 1.46 5.10
C PHE A 261 -10.49 2.12 6.31
N ASP A 262 -9.93 1.88 7.49
CA ASP A 262 -10.32 2.56 8.73
C ASP A 262 -9.18 3.44 9.20
N MET A 263 -9.27 4.73 8.88
CA MET A 263 -8.25 5.70 9.22
C MET A 263 -7.98 5.79 10.73
N LYS A 264 -8.94 5.47 11.60
CA LYS A 264 -8.69 5.52 13.05
C LYS A 264 -7.76 4.37 13.47
N VAL A 265 -8.10 3.15 13.07
CA VAL A 265 -7.32 1.94 13.37
C VAL A 265 -5.91 2.05 12.81
N GLU A 266 -5.78 2.55 11.58
CA GLU A 266 -4.46 2.68 10.94
C GLU A 266 -3.59 3.77 11.58
N LEU A 267 -4.19 4.88 12.05
CA LEU A 267 -3.45 5.91 12.79
C LEU A 267 -3.01 5.39 14.17
N GLU A 268 -3.87 4.64 14.87
CA GLU A 268 -3.52 4.00 16.15
C GLU A 268 -2.40 2.96 15.97
N ALA A 269 -2.49 2.12 14.93
CA ALA A 269 -1.45 1.15 14.57
C ALA A 269 -0.12 1.82 14.19
N ALA A 270 -0.16 3.03 13.61
CA ALA A 270 1.02 3.84 13.29
C ALA A 270 1.54 4.66 14.49
N GLY A 271 0.95 4.54 15.69
CA GLY A 271 1.33 5.31 16.87
C GLY A 271 0.94 6.79 16.83
N ILE A 272 0.03 7.19 15.93
CA ILE A 272 -0.44 8.56 15.75
C ILE A 272 -1.70 8.79 16.61
N ASN A 273 -1.53 9.49 17.73
CA ASN A 273 -2.60 9.74 18.71
C ASN A 273 -3.61 10.82 18.30
N GLN A 274 -3.42 11.47 17.14
CA GLN A 274 -4.28 12.54 16.65
C GLN A 274 -5.52 12.00 15.95
N SER A 275 -6.64 12.72 16.06
CA SER A 275 -7.88 12.29 15.42
C SER A 275 -7.77 12.26 13.89
N PRO A 276 -8.49 11.36 13.20
CA PRO A 276 -8.52 11.30 11.73
C PRO A 276 -8.83 12.64 11.05
N LEU A 277 -9.72 13.44 11.67
CA LEU A 277 -10.07 14.78 11.18
C LEU A 277 -8.88 15.76 11.25
N GLN A 278 -8.13 15.77 12.36
CA GLN A 278 -6.97 16.64 12.52
C GLN A 278 -5.88 16.33 11.50
N VAL A 279 -5.58 15.04 11.29
CA VAL A 279 -4.61 14.59 10.29
C VAL A 279 -5.05 15.01 8.89
N THR A 280 -6.33 14.80 8.56
CA THR A 280 -6.90 15.21 7.26
C THR A 280 -6.78 16.72 7.05
N LEU A 281 -7.13 17.53 8.05
CA LEU A 281 -7.03 18.99 7.97
C LEU A 281 -5.58 19.46 7.83
N ALA A 282 -4.63 18.81 8.52
CA ALA A 282 -3.20 19.11 8.40
C ALA A 282 -2.70 18.83 6.98
N VAL A 283 -3.03 17.66 6.41
CA VAL A 283 -2.67 17.30 5.03
C VAL A 283 -3.27 18.30 4.02
N LEU A 284 -4.55 18.65 4.17
CA LEU A 284 -5.20 19.64 3.32
C LEU A 284 -4.55 21.03 3.43
N ALA A 285 -4.14 21.44 4.64
CA ALA A 285 -3.43 22.70 4.86
C ALA A 285 -2.07 22.71 4.16
N VAL A 286 -1.30 21.61 4.24
CA VAL A 286 -0.02 21.47 3.52
C VAL A 286 -0.22 21.58 2.00
N ILE A 287 -1.24 20.91 1.45
CA ILE A 287 -1.57 20.99 0.02
C ILE A 287 -1.94 22.43 -0.37
N ALA A 288 -2.76 23.11 0.43
CA ALA A 288 -3.17 24.49 0.17
C ALA A 288 -1.98 25.46 0.19
N LEU A 289 -1.08 25.33 1.16
CA LEU A 289 0.16 26.11 1.24
C LEU A 289 1.07 25.85 0.03
N ALA A 290 1.19 24.59 -0.40
CA ALA A 290 1.99 24.22 -1.57
C ALA A 290 1.41 24.77 -2.88
N ILE A 291 0.07 24.83 -3.01
CA ILE A 291 -0.60 25.53 -4.13
C ILE A 291 -0.28 27.04 -4.10
N GLY A 292 -0.31 27.66 -2.93
CA GLY A 292 0.11 29.06 -2.75
C GLY A 292 1.57 29.29 -3.18
N ALA A 293 2.48 28.42 -2.75
CA ALA A 293 3.89 28.44 -3.14
C ALA A 293 4.07 28.28 -4.66
N TYR A 294 3.31 27.39 -5.31
CA TYR A 294 3.33 27.22 -6.77
C TYR A 294 3.03 28.54 -7.49
N PHE A 295 2.00 29.29 -7.07
CA PHE A 295 1.68 30.58 -7.67
C PHE A 295 2.75 31.64 -7.38
N GLY A 296 3.38 31.60 -6.20
CA GLY A 296 4.55 32.42 -5.88
C GLY A 296 5.72 32.18 -6.84
N LEU A 297 6.06 30.91 -7.07
CA LEU A 297 7.10 30.49 -8.03
C LEU A 297 6.70 30.80 -9.48
N GLN A 298 5.41 30.77 -9.80
CA GLN A 298 4.91 31.18 -11.11
C GLN A 298 5.15 32.69 -11.34
N LYS A 299 4.92 33.52 -10.32
CA LYS A 299 5.22 34.96 -10.35
C LYS A 299 6.71 35.19 -10.55
N LEU A 300 7.57 34.42 -9.88
CA LEU A 300 9.02 34.47 -10.05
C LEU A 300 9.44 34.09 -11.48
N SER A 301 8.90 32.99 -12.01
CA SER A 301 9.18 32.53 -13.38
C SER A 301 8.77 33.56 -14.44
N ARG A 302 7.65 34.27 -14.21
CA ARG A 302 7.21 35.37 -15.07
C ARG A 302 8.12 36.59 -15.00
N ARG A 303 8.69 36.89 -13.83
CA ARG A 303 9.64 38.00 -13.65
C ARG A 303 10.92 37.82 -14.49
N TYR A 304 11.39 36.58 -14.63
CA TYR A 304 12.56 36.23 -15.45
C TYR A 304 12.22 35.84 -16.90
N ASP A 305 10.96 36.01 -17.32
CA ASP A 305 10.43 35.64 -18.64
C ASP A 305 10.87 34.24 -19.13
N LEU A 306 10.81 33.24 -18.24
CA LEU A 306 11.16 31.86 -18.58
C LEU A 306 10.19 31.31 -19.63
N ARG A 307 10.70 31.09 -20.85
CA ARG A 307 9.92 30.58 -21.99
C ARG A 307 10.60 29.39 -22.64
N LEU A 308 9.81 28.40 -23.01
CA LEU A 308 10.29 27.20 -23.66
C LEU A 308 9.53 26.97 -24.96
N ARG A 309 10.25 26.58 -26.02
CA ARG A 309 9.63 26.15 -27.29
C ARG A 309 9.43 24.64 -27.23
N THR A 310 8.27 24.15 -27.64
CA THR A 310 7.97 22.70 -27.62
C THR A 310 9.01 21.86 -28.35
N SER A 311 9.53 22.32 -29.50
CA SER A 311 10.59 21.60 -30.22
C SER A 311 11.90 21.51 -29.43
N LYS A 312 12.28 22.58 -28.70
CA LYS A 312 13.46 22.57 -27.85
C LYS A 312 13.26 21.68 -26.62
N ALA A 313 12.07 21.72 -26.02
CA ALA A 313 11.70 20.85 -24.91
C ALA A 313 11.76 19.36 -25.29
N LEU A 314 11.21 19.00 -26.45
CA LEU A 314 11.26 17.64 -26.98
C LEU A 314 12.69 17.19 -27.30
N LEU A 315 13.50 18.06 -27.90
CA LEU A 315 14.92 17.76 -28.16
C LEU A 315 15.70 17.57 -26.87
N LEU A 316 15.46 18.41 -25.86
CA LEU A 316 16.11 18.29 -24.56
C LEU A 316 15.68 17.01 -23.84
N PHE A 317 14.38 16.70 -23.84
CA PHE A 317 13.87 15.43 -23.31
C PHE A 317 14.50 14.23 -24.03
N ALA A 318 14.50 14.22 -25.35
CA ALA A 318 15.10 13.14 -26.14
C ALA A 318 16.60 12.99 -25.87
N GLY A 319 17.33 14.10 -25.75
CA GLY A 319 18.76 14.09 -25.41
C GLY A 319 19.03 13.51 -24.01
N LEU A 320 18.25 13.92 -23.01
CA LEU A 320 18.35 13.41 -21.63
C LEU A 320 17.97 11.93 -21.57
N TRP A 321 16.90 11.53 -22.25
CA TRP A 321 16.43 10.16 -22.29
C TRP A 321 17.42 9.22 -23.00
N MET A 322 17.91 9.62 -24.19
CA MET A 322 18.96 8.87 -24.89
C MET A 322 20.26 8.83 -24.08
N GLY A 323 20.59 9.91 -23.38
CA GLY A 323 21.71 9.94 -22.44
C GLY A 323 21.53 8.93 -21.31
N ALA A 324 20.35 8.86 -20.70
CA ALA A 324 20.05 7.88 -19.65
C ALA A 324 20.15 6.44 -20.16
N ILE A 325 19.64 6.15 -21.37
CA ILE A 325 19.79 4.83 -22.01
C ILE A 325 21.27 4.51 -22.24
N ALA A 326 22.05 5.44 -22.78
CA ALA A 326 23.47 5.26 -23.04
C ALA A 326 24.27 5.07 -21.74
N GLN A 327 23.93 5.82 -20.69
CA GLN A 327 24.54 5.67 -19.37
C GLN A 327 24.23 4.29 -18.77
N GLN A 328 22.98 3.82 -18.83
CA GLN A 328 22.64 2.47 -18.34
C GLN A 328 23.32 1.36 -19.17
N ALA A 329 23.44 1.52 -20.48
CA ALA A 329 24.19 0.59 -21.32
C ALA A 329 25.68 0.55 -20.91
N LEU A 330 26.25 1.69 -20.55
CA LEU A 330 27.62 1.77 -20.04
C LEU A 330 27.74 1.12 -18.66
N SER A 331 26.75 1.32 -17.78
CA SER A 331 26.66 0.63 -16.48
C SER A 331 26.60 -0.89 -16.64
N MET A 332 25.81 -1.40 -17.58
CA MET A 332 25.69 -2.83 -17.87
C MET A 332 27.04 -3.48 -18.20
N VAL A 333 27.94 -2.75 -18.87
CA VAL A 333 29.24 -3.27 -19.32
C VAL A 333 30.36 -2.98 -18.33
N SER A 334 30.27 -1.87 -17.58
CA SER A 334 31.40 -1.33 -16.81
C SER A 334 31.20 -1.32 -15.29
N MET A 335 29.97 -1.45 -14.77
CA MET A 335 29.73 -1.53 -13.33
C MET A 335 29.73 -2.99 -12.87
N ARG A 336 30.19 -3.22 -11.64
CA ARG A 336 29.98 -4.50 -10.96
C ARG A 336 28.48 -4.78 -10.82
N LYS A 337 28.10 -6.06 -10.94
CA LYS A 337 26.70 -6.49 -10.95
C LYS A 337 25.99 -6.07 -9.65
N GLU A 338 26.68 -6.22 -8.53
CA GLU A 338 26.18 -5.91 -7.19
C GLU A 338 25.87 -4.42 -7.04
N VAL A 339 26.77 -3.55 -7.54
CA VAL A 339 26.58 -2.09 -7.50
C VAL A 339 25.43 -1.66 -8.41
N TRP A 340 25.31 -2.28 -9.58
CA TRP A 340 24.22 -1.97 -10.51
C TRP A 340 22.86 -2.47 -10.00
N GLN A 341 22.81 -3.63 -9.34
CA GLN A 341 21.63 -4.12 -8.63
C GLN A 341 21.22 -3.19 -7.49
N ALA A 342 22.18 -2.77 -6.67
CA ALA A 342 21.95 -1.81 -5.59
C ALA A 342 21.42 -0.48 -6.13
N GLU A 343 22.02 0.08 -7.20
CA GLU A 343 21.52 1.27 -7.90
C GLU A 343 20.05 1.12 -8.33
N HIS A 344 19.70 -0.03 -8.90
CA HIS A 344 18.36 -0.27 -9.39
C HIS A 344 17.33 -0.42 -8.26
N ALA A 345 17.74 -0.99 -7.13
CA ALA A 345 16.90 -1.15 -5.93
C ALA A 345 16.71 0.17 -5.16
N THR A 346 17.76 0.98 -5.02
CA THR A 346 17.72 2.25 -4.27
C THR A 346 16.89 3.33 -4.96
N PHE A 347 16.96 3.41 -6.30
CA PHE A 347 16.29 4.48 -7.03
C PHE A 347 14.95 4.04 -7.61
N ALA A 348 13.89 4.82 -7.37
CA ALA A 348 12.55 4.49 -7.88
C ALA A 348 12.36 4.86 -9.36
N ILE A 349 12.99 5.94 -9.83
CA ILE A 349 12.80 6.46 -11.19
C ILE A 349 13.96 6.02 -12.09
N HIS A 350 13.65 5.17 -13.07
CA HIS A 350 14.56 4.73 -14.12
C HIS A 350 13.98 5.06 -15.49
N LEU A 351 14.73 5.81 -16.30
CA LEU A 351 14.28 6.21 -17.64
C LEU A 351 14.95 5.45 -18.79
N GLY A 352 15.96 4.63 -18.51
CA GLY A 352 16.58 3.83 -19.57
C GLY A 352 15.89 2.48 -19.81
N LEU A 353 16.46 1.69 -20.71
CA LEU A 353 15.89 0.43 -21.20
C LEU A 353 16.57 -0.81 -20.64
N PHE A 354 17.70 -0.64 -19.93
CA PHE A 354 18.48 -1.73 -19.38
C PHE A 354 18.25 -1.80 -17.88
N ARG A 355 18.20 -3.01 -17.36
CA ARG A 355 18.11 -3.29 -15.93
C ARG A 355 19.12 -4.37 -15.59
N PRO A 356 19.71 -4.35 -14.38
CA PRO A 356 20.48 -5.49 -13.92
C PRO A 356 19.60 -6.72 -13.91
N ASP A 357 20.21 -7.87 -14.16
CA ASP A 357 19.59 -9.14 -13.80
C ASP A 357 19.31 -9.09 -12.28
N PRO A 358 18.07 -9.31 -11.82
CA PRO A 358 17.71 -9.16 -10.42
C PRO A 358 18.47 -10.12 -9.50
N GLY A 359 19.25 -11.07 -10.04
CA GLY A 359 20.00 -12.03 -9.23
C GLY A 359 19.08 -13.00 -8.47
N LEU A 360 17.82 -13.06 -8.90
CA LEU A 360 16.81 -13.95 -8.37
C LEU A 360 16.95 -15.28 -9.10
N GLU A 361 17.43 -16.30 -8.37
CA GLU A 361 17.25 -17.67 -8.80
C GLU A 361 15.75 -17.98 -8.80
N THR A 362 15.21 -18.33 -9.97
CA THR A 362 13.80 -18.70 -10.09
C THR A 362 13.66 -20.16 -9.69
N LEU A 363 13.26 -20.39 -8.46
CA LEU A 363 12.95 -21.72 -7.97
C LEU A 363 11.49 -22.04 -8.30
N ALA A 364 11.26 -23.10 -9.06
CA ALA A 364 9.92 -23.66 -9.26
C ALA A 364 9.50 -24.43 -8.00
N ILE A 365 9.08 -23.69 -6.97
CA ILE A 365 8.64 -24.27 -5.69
C ILE A 365 7.17 -24.67 -5.82
N ARG A 366 6.90 -25.97 -5.73
CA ARG A 366 5.55 -26.50 -5.55
C ARG A 366 5.39 -26.90 -4.09
N PHE A 367 4.68 -26.11 -3.31
CA PHE A 367 4.27 -26.53 -1.98
C PHE A 367 3.23 -27.64 -2.11
N ALA A 368 3.57 -28.82 -1.59
CA ALA A 368 2.64 -29.93 -1.50
C ALA A 368 1.71 -29.68 -0.32
N LEU A 369 0.41 -29.62 -0.56
CA LEU A 369 -0.57 -29.65 0.51
C LEU A 369 -0.61 -31.07 1.07
N THR A 370 -0.57 -31.18 2.39
CA THR A 370 -0.72 -32.46 3.10
C THR A 370 -2.10 -33.06 2.83
N GLN A 371 -3.12 -32.21 2.66
CA GLN A 371 -4.51 -32.59 2.36
C GLN A 371 -5.19 -31.50 1.51
N THR A 372 -6.06 -31.91 0.62
CA THR A 372 -6.96 -31.04 -0.13
C THR A 372 -8.22 -30.72 0.67
N ASP A 373 -8.90 -29.62 0.35
CA ASP A 373 -10.17 -29.25 0.98
C ASP A 373 -11.20 -30.40 0.87
N THR A 374 -11.26 -31.09 -0.27
CA THR A 374 -12.17 -32.24 -0.47
C THR A 374 -11.84 -33.40 0.46
N GLU A 375 -10.55 -33.70 0.67
CA GLU A 375 -10.10 -34.76 1.59
C GLU A 375 -10.39 -34.38 3.05
N ILE A 376 -10.22 -33.11 3.40
CA ILE A 376 -10.56 -32.58 4.73
C ILE A 376 -12.07 -32.77 4.99
N GLU A 377 -12.94 -32.36 4.08
CA GLU A 377 -14.39 -32.50 4.25
C GLU A 377 -14.82 -33.98 4.28
N ALA A 378 -14.17 -34.84 3.48
CA ALA A 378 -14.42 -36.29 3.51
C ALA A 378 -14.02 -36.93 4.85
N LEU A 379 -12.91 -36.50 5.45
CA LEU A 379 -12.48 -36.97 6.77
C LEU A 379 -13.43 -36.51 7.87
N LEU A 380 -13.82 -35.24 7.88
CA LEU A 380 -14.74 -34.68 8.88
C LEU A 380 -16.14 -35.31 8.81
N SER A 381 -16.55 -35.80 7.64
CA SER A 381 -17.84 -36.50 7.47
C SER A 381 -17.77 -38.02 7.70
N SER A 382 -16.56 -38.55 7.91
CA SER A 382 -16.35 -39.98 8.17
C SER A 382 -16.52 -40.32 9.65
N SER A 383 -16.57 -41.62 9.99
CA SER A 383 -16.57 -42.07 11.38
C SER A 383 -15.20 -41.77 12.02
N LEU A 384 -15.13 -40.72 12.83
CA LEU A 384 -13.93 -40.35 13.57
C LEU A 384 -13.60 -41.36 14.68
N PRO A 385 -12.32 -41.55 15.01
CA PRO A 385 -11.91 -42.46 16.08
C PRO A 385 -12.35 -41.93 17.45
N ALA A 386 -12.77 -42.85 18.32
CA ALA A 386 -13.02 -42.52 19.72
C ALA A 386 -11.69 -42.23 20.44
N LEU A 387 -11.56 -41.04 21.03
CA LEU A 387 -10.39 -40.66 21.82
C LEU A 387 -10.36 -41.43 23.15
N LYS A 388 -9.22 -42.09 23.43
CA LYS A 388 -9.00 -42.81 24.70
C LYS A 388 -8.82 -41.86 25.89
N ARG A 389 -8.20 -40.70 25.67
CA ARG A 389 -8.01 -39.62 26.63
C ARG A 389 -8.41 -38.32 25.96
N ARG A 390 -8.93 -37.37 26.76
CA ARG A 390 -9.38 -36.07 26.29
C ARG A 390 -8.84 -34.99 27.21
N PRO A 391 -7.52 -34.80 27.29
CA PRO A 391 -6.93 -33.80 28.18
C PRO A 391 -7.43 -32.40 27.81
N ASP A 392 -7.45 -31.49 28.78
CA ASP A 392 -7.59 -30.06 28.47
C ASP A 392 -6.36 -29.59 27.69
N ILE A 393 -6.55 -28.65 26.76
CA ILE A 393 -5.49 -28.08 25.93
C ILE A 393 -5.41 -26.59 26.25
N TYR A 394 -4.30 -26.12 26.80
CA TYR A 394 -4.04 -24.72 27.04
C TYR A 394 -3.02 -24.22 26.03
N ILE A 395 -3.37 -23.18 25.29
CA ILE A 395 -2.45 -22.49 24.36
C ILE A 395 -2.34 -21.05 24.84
N VAL A 396 -1.16 -20.69 25.33
CA VAL A 396 -0.79 -19.32 25.68
C VAL A 396 0.13 -18.80 24.59
N MET A 397 -0.38 -17.84 23.82
CA MET A 397 0.36 -17.12 22.81
C MET A 397 0.84 -15.79 23.39
N VAL A 398 2.12 -15.51 23.26
CA VAL A 398 2.74 -14.26 23.70
C VAL A 398 3.14 -13.46 22.47
N GLU A 399 2.57 -12.25 22.35
CA GLU A 399 2.91 -11.30 21.29
C GLU A 399 4.41 -10.92 21.36
N THR A 400 5.09 -10.89 20.20
CA THR A 400 6.49 -10.45 20.03
C THR A 400 7.50 -11.11 20.98
N TRP A 401 7.30 -12.38 21.34
CA TRP A 401 8.16 -13.07 22.30
C TRP A 401 9.39 -13.76 21.68
N ARG A 402 10.58 -13.36 22.16
CA ARG A 402 11.88 -13.91 21.75
C ARG A 402 12.34 -15.03 22.68
N SER A 403 12.82 -16.12 22.10
CA SER A 403 13.32 -17.30 22.83
C SER A 403 14.55 -17.02 23.69
N ASP A 404 15.39 -16.05 23.33
CA ASP A 404 16.61 -15.70 24.07
C ASP A 404 16.32 -15.08 25.46
N THR A 405 15.08 -14.62 25.70
CA THR A 405 14.65 -14.12 27.01
C THR A 405 14.36 -15.21 28.04
N VAL A 406 14.23 -16.48 27.61
CA VAL A 406 13.94 -17.62 28.50
C VAL A 406 15.20 -18.07 29.25
N ARG A 407 15.68 -17.20 30.13
CA ARG A 407 16.90 -17.37 30.93
C ARG A 407 16.68 -16.96 32.39
N PRO A 408 17.44 -17.52 33.35
CA PRO A 408 17.21 -17.30 34.78
C PRO A 408 17.16 -15.83 35.24
N GLN A 409 17.86 -14.95 34.52
CA GLN A 409 17.94 -13.52 34.86
C GLN A 409 16.70 -12.72 34.44
N VAL A 410 15.96 -13.20 33.42
CA VAL A 410 14.86 -12.44 32.79
C VAL A 410 13.52 -13.14 33.04
N MET A 411 13.45 -14.45 32.84
CA MET A 411 12.24 -15.27 33.03
C MET A 411 12.55 -16.48 33.92
N PRO A 412 12.81 -16.27 35.23
CA PRO A 412 13.26 -17.32 36.12
C PRO A 412 12.34 -18.54 36.18
N PHE A 413 11.01 -18.34 36.23
CA PHE A 413 10.06 -19.46 36.30
C PHE A 413 10.07 -20.29 35.01
N LEU A 414 9.84 -19.65 33.87
CA LEU A 414 9.79 -20.32 32.57
C LEU A 414 11.14 -20.93 32.18
N SER A 415 12.26 -20.35 32.61
CA SER A 415 13.58 -20.94 32.36
C SER A 415 13.79 -22.27 33.08
N THR A 416 13.20 -22.43 34.27
CA THR A 416 13.21 -23.68 35.04
C THR A 416 12.16 -24.64 34.50
N PHE A 417 10.92 -24.16 34.32
CA PHE A 417 9.80 -24.92 33.78
C PHE A 417 10.12 -25.53 32.41
N ALA A 418 10.77 -24.76 31.53
CA ALA A 418 11.22 -25.23 30.22
C ALA A 418 12.19 -26.40 30.36
N LYS A 419 13.16 -26.36 31.28
CA LYS A 419 14.18 -27.40 31.43
C LYS A 419 13.68 -28.66 32.13
N GLU A 420 12.80 -28.50 33.11
CA GLU A 420 12.42 -29.57 34.03
C GLU A 420 11.12 -30.26 33.65
N GLU A 421 10.17 -29.54 33.04
CA GLU A 421 8.80 -30.03 32.82
C GLU A 421 8.39 -30.05 31.35
N CYS A 422 9.06 -29.30 30.46
CA CYS A 422 8.66 -29.19 29.05
C CYS A 422 9.39 -30.15 28.12
N GLN A 423 8.74 -30.45 26.99
CA GLN A 423 9.40 -31.07 25.85
C GLN A 423 10.45 -30.11 25.27
N GLN A 424 11.68 -30.60 25.11
CA GLN A 424 12.79 -29.82 24.54
C GLN A 424 12.67 -29.73 23.01
N PHE A 425 12.79 -28.51 22.49
CA PHE A 425 12.96 -28.22 21.07
C PHE A 425 14.28 -27.48 20.86
N ASP A 426 15.14 -27.98 19.98
CA ASP A 426 16.45 -27.37 19.73
C ASP A 426 16.33 -26.00 19.06
N VAL A 427 15.42 -25.89 18.08
CA VAL A 427 15.16 -24.68 17.30
C VAL A 427 13.68 -24.63 16.96
N THR A 428 13.07 -23.45 17.10
CA THR A 428 11.70 -23.17 16.69
C THR A 428 11.66 -21.93 15.82
N PHE A 429 10.76 -21.91 14.85
CA PHE A 429 10.55 -20.78 13.95
C PHE A 429 9.08 -20.39 13.96
N ALA A 430 8.82 -19.10 14.11
CA ALA A 430 7.49 -18.56 13.89
C ALA A 430 7.11 -18.73 12.40
N GLY A 431 5.83 -18.97 12.11
CA GLY A 431 5.35 -19.11 10.73
C GLY A 431 5.30 -17.79 9.96
N SER A 432 5.48 -16.67 10.66
CA SER A 432 5.61 -15.31 10.12
C SER A 432 6.23 -14.39 11.17
N ASN A 433 6.59 -13.17 10.77
CA ASN A 433 6.95 -12.06 11.64
C ASN A 433 5.75 -11.10 11.88
N CYS A 434 4.52 -11.62 11.84
CA CYS A 434 3.30 -10.82 11.92
C CYS A 434 2.16 -11.65 12.54
N THR A 435 1.56 -11.14 13.63
CA THR A 435 0.54 -11.81 14.45
C THR A 435 -0.55 -12.54 13.66
N PRO A 436 -1.28 -11.92 12.71
CA PRO A 436 -2.40 -12.59 12.02
C PRO A 436 -1.95 -13.76 11.15
N VAL A 437 -0.75 -13.66 10.56
CA VAL A 437 -0.17 -14.70 9.71
C VAL A 437 0.39 -15.82 10.58
N SER A 438 1.02 -15.49 11.70
CA SER A 438 1.49 -16.47 12.69
C SER A 438 0.34 -17.30 13.26
N TRP A 439 -0.75 -16.66 13.69
CA TRP A 439 -1.96 -17.36 14.12
C TRP A 439 -2.52 -18.26 13.03
N TYR A 440 -2.61 -17.76 11.80
CA TYR A 440 -3.04 -18.58 10.67
C TYR A 440 -2.15 -19.82 10.50
N THR A 441 -0.83 -19.68 10.56
CA THR A 441 0.09 -20.81 10.42
C THR A 441 -0.07 -21.84 11.54
N LEU A 442 -0.23 -21.39 12.79
CA LEU A 442 -0.48 -22.24 13.95
C LEU A 442 -1.79 -23.03 13.79
N PHE A 443 -2.91 -22.34 13.52
CA PHE A 443 -4.23 -22.97 13.51
C PHE A 443 -4.52 -23.76 12.24
N HIS A 444 -3.93 -23.41 11.09
CA HIS A 444 -4.20 -24.06 9.81
C HIS A 444 -3.13 -25.08 9.42
N SER A 445 -1.97 -25.11 10.09
CA SER A 445 -0.81 -25.93 9.67
C SER A 445 -0.41 -25.63 8.22
N ARG A 446 -0.45 -24.35 7.84
CA ARG A 446 -0.11 -23.87 6.50
C ARG A 446 0.89 -22.75 6.56
N ILE A 447 1.81 -22.73 5.60
CA ILE A 447 2.77 -21.63 5.45
C ILE A 447 2.07 -20.31 5.14
N GLY A 448 2.66 -19.20 5.63
CA GLY A 448 2.05 -17.87 5.59
C GLY A 448 1.67 -17.36 4.20
N ILE A 449 2.29 -17.84 3.12
CA ILE A 449 1.98 -17.43 1.74
C ILE A 449 0.50 -17.67 1.36
N TYR A 450 -0.16 -18.63 2.01
CA TYR A 450 -1.55 -18.97 1.74
C TYR A 450 -2.57 -18.14 2.53
N TRP A 451 -2.11 -17.32 3.48
CA TRP A 451 -2.99 -16.54 4.35
C TRP A 451 -3.93 -15.62 3.57
N ARG A 452 -3.41 -14.91 2.56
CA ARG A 452 -4.21 -13.99 1.74
C ARG A 452 -5.28 -14.72 0.92
N ASP A 453 -4.98 -15.91 0.44
CA ASP A 453 -5.96 -16.73 -0.30
C ASP A 453 -7.03 -17.27 0.66
N ALA A 454 -6.64 -17.62 1.89
CA ALA A 454 -7.57 -18.08 2.94
C ALA A 454 -8.54 -16.96 3.38
N LEU A 455 -8.09 -15.70 3.46
CA LEU A 455 -8.98 -14.54 3.67
C LEU A 455 -10.05 -14.39 2.58
N GLY A 456 -9.81 -14.95 1.39
CA GLY A 456 -10.79 -15.03 0.32
C GLY A 456 -12.04 -15.86 0.67
N GLU A 457 -11.94 -16.80 1.62
CA GLU A 457 -13.06 -17.64 2.05
C GLU A 457 -14.20 -16.81 2.66
N GLY A 458 -13.87 -15.78 3.46
CA GLY A 458 -14.87 -14.90 4.07
C GLY A 458 -15.77 -14.14 3.08
N ARG A 459 -15.41 -14.10 1.79
CA ARG A 459 -16.22 -13.49 0.71
C ARG A 459 -17.15 -14.50 0.03
N ARG A 460 -17.04 -15.79 0.33
CA ARG A 460 -17.86 -16.85 -0.26
C ARG A 460 -19.15 -17.04 0.54
N PRO A 461 -20.23 -17.59 -0.07
CA PRO A 461 -21.44 -17.96 0.66
C PRO A 461 -21.10 -18.94 1.82
N GLY A 462 -21.54 -18.61 3.03
CA GLY A 462 -21.24 -19.38 4.25
C GLY A 462 -20.05 -18.86 5.06
N GLY A 463 -19.29 -17.88 4.54
CA GLY A 463 -18.17 -17.24 5.23
C GLY A 463 -17.03 -18.20 5.57
N PHE A 464 -16.19 -17.82 6.54
CA PHE A 464 -15.12 -18.66 7.09
C PHE A 464 -15.67 -19.92 7.75
N LYS A 465 -15.11 -21.06 7.38
CA LYS A 465 -15.49 -22.35 7.97
C LYS A 465 -14.86 -22.58 9.34
N GLY A 466 -13.73 -21.92 9.63
CA GLY A 466 -12.81 -22.23 10.73
C GLY A 466 -11.70 -23.17 10.28
N SER A 467 -10.58 -23.18 11.00
CA SER A 467 -9.42 -24.00 10.63
C SER A 467 -9.74 -25.49 10.75
N TYR A 468 -9.08 -26.31 9.93
CA TYR A 468 -9.29 -27.76 9.94
C TYR A 468 -9.03 -28.39 11.32
N PRO A 469 -7.91 -28.11 12.02
CA PRO A 469 -7.69 -28.60 13.38
C PRO A 469 -8.80 -28.25 14.38
N ILE A 470 -9.30 -27.02 14.36
CA ILE A 470 -10.40 -26.59 15.25
C ILE A 470 -11.68 -27.36 14.93
N ARG A 471 -12.02 -27.49 13.64
CA ARG A 471 -13.18 -28.27 13.19
C ARG A 471 -13.08 -29.75 13.59
N LEU A 472 -11.91 -30.35 13.43
CA LEU A 472 -11.67 -31.75 13.79
C LEU A 472 -11.82 -31.96 15.31
N LEU A 473 -11.21 -31.11 16.12
CA LEU A 473 -11.34 -31.17 17.58
C LEU A 473 -12.80 -30.98 18.02
N HIS A 474 -13.54 -30.08 17.38
CA HIS A 474 -14.97 -29.88 17.64
C HIS A 474 -15.77 -31.17 17.41
N GLU A 475 -15.57 -31.84 16.28
CA GLU A 475 -16.22 -33.12 15.96
C GLU A 475 -15.80 -34.26 16.91
N LEU A 476 -14.58 -34.19 17.46
CA LEU A 476 -14.10 -35.11 18.51
C LEU A 476 -14.66 -34.78 19.92
N GLY A 477 -15.48 -33.74 20.02
CA GLY A 477 -16.17 -33.33 21.25
C GLY A 477 -15.45 -32.29 22.09
N TYR A 478 -14.40 -31.64 21.58
CA TYR A 478 -13.77 -30.51 22.25
C TYR A 478 -14.61 -29.24 22.16
N ARG A 479 -14.57 -28.42 23.22
CA ARG A 479 -15.11 -27.05 23.25
C ARG A 479 -14.01 -26.04 23.41
N PHE A 480 -14.20 -24.84 22.85
CA PHE A 480 -13.14 -23.84 22.79
C PHE A 480 -13.52 -22.57 23.57
N SER A 481 -12.56 -22.05 24.32
CA SER A 481 -12.62 -20.69 24.85
C SER A 481 -11.45 -19.89 24.34
N VAL A 482 -11.69 -18.68 23.86
CA VAL A 482 -10.68 -17.80 23.28
C VAL A 482 -10.70 -16.48 24.05
N ARG A 483 -9.54 -16.08 24.58
CA ARG A 483 -9.39 -14.76 25.19
C ARG A 483 -8.14 -14.08 24.69
N ALA A 484 -8.23 -12.78 24.44
CA ALA A 484 -7.11 -12.00 23.94
C ALA A 484 -7.12 -10.58 24.50
N VAL A 485 -5.93 -9.98 24.61
CA VAL A 485 -5.78 -8.58 24.97
C VAL A 485 -6.07 -7.65 23.78
N CYS A 486 -5.79 -8.12 22.56
CA CYS A 486 -6.02 -7.43 21.29
C CYS A 486 -7.46 -7.61 20.75
N ASP A 487 -7.83 -6.81 19.75
CA ASP A 487 -9.10 -6.92 19.01
C ASP A 487 -8.96 -8.03 17.96
N LEU A 488 -9.70 -9.13 18.13
CA LEU A 488 -9.59 -10.28 17.24
C LEU A 488 -10.38 -10.13 15.93
N SER A 489 -11.13 -9.03 15.77
CA SER A 489 -11.74 -8.65 14.49
C SER A 489 -10.71 -8.09 13.50
N TYR A 490 -9.59 -7.56 14.01
CA TYR A 490 -8.48 -7.06 13.20
C TYR A 490 -7.99 -8.14 12.24
N LYS A 491 -7.92 -7.80 10.95
CA LYS A 491 -7.54 -8.71 9.86
C LYS A 491 -8.24 -10.08 9.88
N LYS A 492 -9.46 -10.15 10.44
CA LYS A 492 -10.27 -11.36 10.57
C LYS A 492 -9.60 -12.50 11.34
N MET A 493 -8.74 -12.19 12.31
CA MET A 493 -8.01 -13.20 13.08
C MET A 493 -8.90 -14.23 13.76
N CYS A 494 -9.99 -13.82 14.43
CA CYS A 494 -10.90 -14.78 15.05
C CYS A 494 -11.66 -15.59 13.99
N ASP A 495 -12.38 -14.91 13.09
CA ASP A 495 -13.26 -15.58 12.13
C ASP A 495 -12.51 -16.56 11.23
N LEU A 496 -11.30 -16.22 10.79
CA LEU A 496 -10.47 -17.08 9.95
C LEU A 496 -10.10 -18.41 10.66
N ASN A 497 -9.88 -18.37 11.97
CA ASN A 497 -9.41 -19.51 12.74
C ASN A 497 -10.56 -20.30 13.39
N PHE A 498 -11.58 -19.61 13.91
CA PHE A 498 -12.69 -20.18 14.68
C PHE A 498 -14.04 -20.14 13.94
N GLY A 499 -14.03 -19.75 12.66
CA GLY A 499 -15.21 -19.68 11.80
C GLY A 499 -15.98 -18.38 11.94
N SER A 500 -16.81 -18.07 10.94
CA SER A 500 -17.58 -16.82 10.91
C SER A 500 -18.43 -16.64 12.16
N ASP A 501 -18.49 -15.40 12.64
CA ASP A 501 -19.17 -15.05 13.89
C ASP A 501 -18.61 -15.88 15.06
N HIS A 502 -17.30 -16.17 15.01
CA HIS A 502 -16.53 -16.89 16.03
C HIS A 502 -17.23 -18.15 16.55
N LYS A 503 -17.97 -18.86 15.68
CA LYS A 503 -18.92 -19.94 16.06
C LYS A 503 -18.32 -21.10 16.86
N PHE A 504 -17.00 -21.32 16.77
CA PHE A 504 -16.32 -22.35 17.57
C PHE A 504 -15.77 -21.82 18.90
N ALA A 505 -15.64 -20.52 19.10
CA ALA A 505 -15.24 -19.92 20.36
C ALA A 505 -16.46 -19.73 21.28
N GLU A 506 -16.87 -20.80 21.96
CA GLU A 506 -18.06 -20.81 22.84
C GLU A 506 -17.96 -19.80 23.98
N HIS A 507 -16.76 -19.56 24.48
CA HIS A 507 -16.46 -18.45 25.37
C HIS A 507 -15.45 -17.55 24.69
N PHE A 508 -15.79 -16.27 24.57
CA PHE A 508 -15.02 -15.31 23.79
C PHE A 508 -14.89 -14.01 24.58
N LEU A 509 -13.66 -13.52 24.73
CA LEU A 509 -13.35 -12.27 25.42
C LEU A 509 -12.12 -11.60 24.79
N ASP A 510 -12.31 -10.47 24.11
CA ASP A 510 -11.25 -9.72 23.45
C ASP A 510 -11.34 -8.21 23.72
N ALA A 511 -10.47 -7.40 23.11
CA ALA A 511 -10.34 -5.97 23.44
C ALA A 511 -11.67 -5.17 23.50
N PRO A 512 -12.58 -5.28 22.51
CA PRO A 512 -13.87 -4.55 22.55
C PRO A 512 -14.79 -4.90 23.72
N LEU A 513 -14.59 -6.06 24.36
CA LEU A 513 -15.39 -6.55 25.49
C LEU A 513 -14.71 -6.28 26.85
N LEU A 514 -13.46 -5.82 26.83
CA LEU A 514 -12.70 -5.48 28.02
C LEU A 514 -13.02 -4.04 28.49
N PRO A 515 -12.79 -3.72 29.78
CA PRO A 515 -13.07 -2.40 30.30
C PRO A 515 -12.31 -1.29 29.56
N ASP A 516 -13.03 -0.23 29.19
CA ASP A 516 -12.43 0.96 28.59
C ASP A 516 -11.33 1.55 29.48
N GLY A 517 -10.20 1.88 28.87
CA GLY A 517 -9.06 2.49 29.57
C GLY A 517 -8.18 1.52 30.38
N ALA A 518 -8.54 0.23 30.47
CA ALA A 518 -7.65 -0.76 31.08
C ALA A 518 -6.34 -0.88 30.28
N SER A 519 -5.21 -0.81 30.98
CA SER A 519 -3.88 -1.04 30.43
C SER A 519 -3.70 -2.50 30.00
N ILE A 520 -2.71 -2.77 29.13
CA ILE A 520 -2.42 -4.13 28.65
C ILE A 520 -2.22 -5.14 29.81
N PRO A 521 -1.40 -4.87 30.83
CA PRO A 521 -1.23 -5.79 31.96
C PRO A 521 -2.52 -6.02 32.77
N GLU A 522 -3.41 -5.03 32.85
CA GLU A 522 -4.71 -5.19 33.51
C GLU A 522 -5.65 -6.06 32.68
N ARG A 523 -5.66 -5.90 31.36
CA ARG A 523 -6.40 -6.76 30.43
C ARG A 523 -5.96 -8.21 30.52
N GLU A 524 -4.65 -8.46 30.59
CA GLU A 524 -4.10 -9.81 30.79
C GLU A 524 -4.60 -10.45 32.09
N LYS A 525 -4.54 -9.72 33.20
CA LYS A 525 -5.09 -10.18 34.49
C LYS A 525 -6.58 -10.51 34.39
N ILE A 526 -7.36 -9.70 33.68
CA ILE A 526 -8.79 -9.92 33.47
C ILE A 526 -9.04 -11.21 32.69
N ILE A 527 -8.37 -11.42 31.55
CA ILE A 527 -8.60 -12.62 30.73
C ILE A 527 -8.12 -13.90 31.44
N VAL A 528 -7.01 -13.83 32.18
CA VAL A 528 -6.52 -14.98 32.98
C VAL A 528 -7.47 -15.27 34.14
N ALA A 529 -7.98 -14.25 34.83
CA ALA A 529 -8.96 -14.42 35.90
C ALA A 529 -10.29 -14.99 35.37
N ASP A 530 -10.74 -14.54 34.20
CA ASP A 530 -11.95 -15.06 33.56
C ASP A 530 -11.79 -16.55 33.18
N LEU A 531 -10.61 -16.96 32.68
CA LEU A 531 -10.32 -18.37 32.46
C LEU A 531 -10.36 -19.17 33.77
N LYS A 532 -9.68 -18.71 34.83
CA LYS A 532 -9.68 -19.39 36.14
C LYS A 532 -11.12 -19.60 36.64
N LYS A 533 -11.96 -18.55 36.55
CA LYS A 533 -13.38 -18.63 36.91
C LYS A 533 -14.16 -19.62 36.04
N GLN A 534 -13.90 -19.68 34.74
CA GLN A 534 -14.51 -20.70 33.87
C GLN A 534 -14.14 -22.12 34.35
N LEU A 535 -12.87 -22.36 34.66
CA LEU A 535 -12.36 -23.68 35.07
C LEU A 535 -13.03 -24.19 36.35
N GLU A 536 -13.40 -23.31 37.28
CA GLU A 536 -14.15 -23.67 38.51
C GLU A 536 -15.50 -24.34 38.22
N SER A 537 -16.14 -23.96 37.10
CA SER A 537 -17.46 -24.46 36.70
C SER A 537 -17.42 -25.54 35.61
N THR A 538 -16.25 -25.77 35.02
CA THR A 538 -16.07 -26.65 33.87
C THR A 538 -15.39 -27.95 34.29
N PRO A 539 -15.97 -29.13 34.00
CA PRO A 539 -15.31 -30.41 34.27
C PRO A 539 -13.96 -30.53 33.55
N PRO A 540 -12.95 -31.19 34.13
CA PRO A 540 -11.67 -31.41 33.45
C PRO A 540 -11.82 -32.23 32.17
N GLY A 541 -11.06 -31.84 31.15
CA GLY A 541 -10.94 -32.53 29.87
C GLY A 541 -11.92 -32.08 28.80
N SER A 542 -11.57 -32.33 27.53
CA SER A 542 -12.32 -31.95 26.32
C SER A 542 -12.49 -30.45 26.11
N HIS A 543 -11.59 -29.62 26.63
CA HIS A 543 -11.58 -28.18 26.34
C HIS A 543 -10.25 -27.75 25.71
N LEU A 544 -10.32 -26.76 24.83
CA LEU A 544 -9.16 -26.01 24.36
C LEU A 544 -9.33 -24.55 24.78
N HIS A 545 -8.41 -24.08 25.60
CA HIS A 545 -8.36 -22.73 26.11
C HIS A 545 -7.21 -21.98 25.42
N PHE A 546 -7.55 -20.96 24.64
CA PHE A 546 -6.58 -20.09 23.99
C PHE A 546 -6.51 -18.74 24.73
N LEU A 547 -5.31 -18.31 25.09
CA LEU A 547 -4.99 -17.03 25.71
C LEU A 547 -3.95 -16.30 24.85
N SER A 548 -4.22 -15.03 24.50
CA SER A 548 -3.23 -14.12 23.90
C SER A 548 -2.81 -13.07 24.91
N LEU A 549 -1.51 -12.94 25.13
CA LEU A 549 -0.88 -11.94 26.01
C LEU A 549 -0.09 -10.94 25.17
N ASP A 550 -0.17 -9.67 25.53
CA ASP A 550 0.34 -8.55 24.72
C ASP A 550 1.33 -7.67 25.51
N SER A 551 1.73 -8.04 26.73
CA SER A 551 2.64 -7.21 27.52
C SER A 551 3.98 -6.97 26.83
N ALA A 552 4.47 -7.94 26.06
CA ALA A 552 5.68 -7.83 25.26
C ALA A 552 5.51 -7.06 23.94
N HIS A 553 4.27 -6.72 23.54
CA HIS A 553 3.97 -5.91 22.36
C HIS A 553 4.57 -4.50 22.47
N TYR A 554 4.69 -3.80 21.34
CA TYR A 554 5.37 -2.49 21.23
C TYR A 554 5.03 -1.54 22.41
N ASN A 555 6.04 -0.81 22.90
CA ASN A 555 6.07 -0.09 24.19
C ASN A 555 6.28 -0.91 25.45
N TYR A 556 6.19 -2.23 25.42
CA TYR A 556 6.57 -3.15 26.50
C TYR A 556 5.97 -2.78 27.86
N TYR A 557 4.89 -3.44 28.21
CA TYR A 557 4.05 -3.09 29.33
C TYR A 557 4.27 -4.03 30.51
N TRP A 558 4.21 -3.46 31.70
CA TRP A 558 4.13 -4.18 32.97
C TRP A 558 3.32 -3.33 33.95
N PRO A 559 2.74 -3.92 35.00
CA PRO A 559 1.89 -3.17 35.92
C PRO A 559 2.74 -2.22 36.78
N SER A 560 2.22 -1.02 37.05
CA SER A 560 2.87 -0.02 37.91
C SER A 560 2.79 -0.37 39.40
N GLU A 561 1.88 -1.27 39.79
CA GLU A 561 1.66 -1.71 41.16
C GLU A 561 1.91 -3.21 41.31
N ASN A 562 2.40 -3.62 42.48
CA ASN A 562 2.67 -5.02 42.84
C ASN A 562 3.62 -5.76 41.88
N PHE A 563 4.48 -5.02 41.18
CA PHE A 563 5.54 -5.56 40.35
C PHE A 563 6.81 -4.72 40.52
N THR A 564 7.93 -5.39 40.74
CA THR A 564 9.25 -4.77 40.79
C THR A 564 9.96 -5.16 39.50
N PRO A 565 10.23 -4.22 38.58
CA PRO A 565 10.94 -4.49 37.34
C PRO A 565 12.38 -4.94 37.64
N ILE A 566 12.94 -5.77 36.77
CA ILE A 566 14.35 -6.19 36.85
C ILE A 566 15.30 -5.10 36.36
N HIS A 567 14.80 -4.13 35.59
CA HIS A 567 15.50 -2.93 35.16
C HIS A 567 14.70 -1.67 35.55
N GLU A 568 15.16 -0.96 36.57
CA GLU A 568 14.60 0.36 36.94
C GLU A 568 15.08 1.47 35.99
N ASP A 569 16.27 1.29 35.42
CA ASP A 569 16.93 2.19 34.47
C ASP A 569 16.61 1.78 33.02
N CYS A 570 15.37 2.01 32.60
CA CYS A 570 14.99 1.89 31.20
C CYS A 570 14.21 3.14 30.72
N ALA A 571 14.65 3.73 29.61
CA ALA A 571 13.98 4.89 29.02
C ALA A 571 12.62 4.53 28.40
N ALA A 572 11.75 5.52 28.25
CA ALA A 572 10.59 5.39 27.36
C ALA A 572 11.07 5.24 25.91
N ILE A 573 10.31 4.49 25.10
CA ILE A 573 10.64 4.34 23.68
C ILE A 573 10.47 5.68 22.97
N ASP A 574 11.52 6.16 22.33
CA ASP A 574 11.48 7.36 21.48
C ASP A 574 11.31 6.94 20.01
N PHE A 575 10.06 6.87 19.55
CA PHE A 575 9.72 6.59 18.15
C PHE A 575 10.14 7.71 17.19
N GLY A 576 10.62 8.85 17.69
CA GLY A 576 11.21 9.92 16.87
C GLY A 576 12.69 9.69 16.54
N ALA A 577 13.35 8.74 17.20
CA ALA A 577 14.76 8.43 17.00
C ALA A 577 14.96 7.61 15.72
N LEU A 578 15.18 8.29 14.60
CA LEU A 578 15.38 7.71 13.26
C LEU A 578 16.60 6.77 13.15
N LYS A 579 17.59 6.94 14.02
CA LYS A 579 18.78 6.07 14.15
C LYS A 579 19.13 5.97 15.63
N PRO A 580 18.55 5.00 16.37
CA PRO A 580 18.83 4.87 17.79
C PRO A 580 20.30 4.48 18.00
N THR A 581 20.95 5.07 19.01
CA THR A 581 22.31 4.65 19.40
C THR A 581 22.26 3.27 20.07
N PRO A 582 23.38 2.52 20.12
CA PRO A 582 23.43 1.26 20.86
C PRO A 582 22.96 1.38 22.31
N GLU A 583 23.21 2.51 22.97
CA GLU A 583 22.71 2.81 24.31
C GLU A 583 21.18 2.86 24.31
N GLN A 584 20.56 3.61 23.39
CA GLN A 584 19.10 3.70 23.28
C GLN A 584 18.47 2.33 22.99
N ILE A 585 19.08 1.54 22.12
CA ILE A 585 18.66 0.15 21.85
C ILE A 585 18.71 -0.68 23.14
N ARG A 586 19.79 -0.59 23.93
CA ARG A 586 19.89 -1.31 25.21
C ARG A 586 18.80 -0.91 26.20
N GLU A 587 18.45 0.37 26.27
CA GLU A 587 17.35 0.83 27.14
C GLU A 587 15.99 0.24 26.71
N VAL A 588 15.76 0.12 25.40
CA VAL A 588 14.58 -0.54 24.81
C VAL A 588 14.58 -2.04 25.13
N VAL A 589 15.73 -2.72 25.06
CA VAL A 589 15.87 -4.14 25.43
C VAL A 589 15.58 -4.37 26.90
N LYS A 590 16.13 -3.56 27.81
CA LYS A 590 15.82 -3.64 29.26
C LYS A 590 14.33 -3.49 29.52
N ARG A 591 13.68 -2.57 28.79
CA ARG A 591 12.24 -2.34 28.86
C ARG A 591 11.46 -3.59 28.42
N TYR A 592 11.87 -4.21 27.33
CA TYR A 592 11.32 -5.48 26.86
C TYR A 592 11.51 -6.62 27.89
N GLU A 593 12.71 -6.73 28.49
CA GLU A 593 13.02 -7.72 29.52
C GLU A 593 12.11 -7.58 30.76
N ASN A 594 11.74 -6.36 31.16
CA ASN A 594 10.74 -6.14 32.21
C ASN A 594 9.35 -6.67 31.83
N ALA A 595 8.92 -6.45 30.58
CA ALA A 595 7.62 -6.91 30.11
C ALA A 595 7.53 -8.44 30.04
N VAL A 596 8.56 -9.11 29.50
CA VAL A 596 8.58 -10.58 29.52
C VAL A 596 8.76 -11.14 30.93
N ASN A 597 9.45 -10.44 31.85
CA ASN A 597 9.48 -10.83 33.26
C ASN A 597 8.08 -10.76 33.91
N TRP A 598 7.25 -9.79 33.52
CA TRP A 598 5.86 -9.74 33.95
C TRP A 598 5.06 -10.95 33.44
N ILE A 599 5.27 -11.34 32.18
CA ILE A 599 4.65 -12.54 31.59
C ILE A 599 5.10 -13.81 32.31
N ASP A 600 6.39 -13.92 32.68
CA ASP A 600 6.94 -15.02 33.47
C ASP A 600 6.18 -15.22 34.79
N ARG A 601 5.93 -14.13 35.53
CA ARG A 601 5.14 -14.18 36.78
C ARG A 601 3.70 -14.60 36.55
N GLN A 602 3.05 -14.12 35.49
CA GLN A 602 1.69 -14.55 35.17
C GLN A 602 1.63 -16.03 34.82
N MET A 603 2.65 -16.55 34.13
CA MET A 603 2.75 -17.98 33.83
C MET A 603 3.01 -18.81 35.09
N GLU A 604 3.86 -18.36 35.99
CA GLU A 604 4.06 -18.99 37.30
C GLU A 604 2.73 -19.12 38.05
N GLU A 605 1.99 -18.02 38.19
CA GLU A 605 0.70 -18.00 38.88
C GLU A 605 -0.35 -18.90 38.20
N PHE A 606 -0.36 -18.94 36.87
CA PHE A 606 -1.31 -19.75 36.11
C PHE A 606 -0.99 -21.24 36.20
N ILE A 607 0.27 -21.65 36.02
CA ILE A 607 0.68 -23.04 36.13
C ILE A 607 0.50 -23.56 37.56
N ASN A 608 0.86 -22.76 38.56
CA ASN A 608 0.62 -23.13 39.97
C ASN A 608 -0.87 -23.27 40.30
N TYR A 609 -1.73 -22.43 39.70
CA TYR A 609 -3.17 -22.60 39.79
C TYR A 609 -3.63 -23.93 39.18
N LEU A 610 -3.18 -24.28 37.97
CA LEU A 610 -3.53 -25.57 37.34
C LEU A 610 -3.08 -26.77 38.18
N LYS A 611 -1.88 -26.71 38.77
CA LYS A 611 -1.37 -27.75 39.67
C LYS A 611 -2.23 -27.88 40.94
N LYS A 612 -2.62 -26.75 41.53
CA LYS A 612 -3.44 -26.71 42.75
C LYS A 612 -4.86 -27.25 42.52
N GLU A 613 -5.45 -26.96 41.36
CA GLU A 613 -6.82 -27.36 41.03
C GLU A 613 -6.89 -28.73 40.31
N ASP A 614 -5.82 -29.52 40.31
CA ASP A 614 -5.73 -30.83 39.66
C ASP A 614 -6.06 -30.79 38.15
N ARG A 615 -5.67 -29.69 37.49
CA ARG A 615 -5.86 -29.44 36.04
C ARG A 615 -4.57 -29.57 35.23
N TYR A 616 -3.45 -29.88 35.88
CA TYR A 616 -2.14 -29.92 35.26
C TYR A 616 -1.79 -31.31 34.68
N GLU A 617 -1.97 -32.38 35.45
CA GLU A 617 -1.44 -33.72 35.12
C GLU A 617 -2.05 -34.37 33.87
N ASP A 618 -3.35 -34.15 33.60
CA ASP A 618 -4.04 -34.62 32.38
C ASP A 618 -4.36 -33.46 31.44
N SER A 619 -3.35 -32.63 31.16
CA SER A 619 -3.47 -31.51 30.23
C SER A 619 -2.33 -31.46 29.21
N ILE A 620 -2.55 -30.73 28.13
CA ILE A 620 -1.53 -30.33 27.16
C ILE A 620 -1.39 -28.82 27.29
N ILE A 621 -0.21 -28.34 27.66
CA ILE A 621 0.07 -26.90 27.82
C ILE A 621 1.11 -26.49 26.78
N ILE A 622 0.75 -25.50 25.96
CA ILE A 622 1.59 -24.91 24.92
C ILE A 622 1.77 -23.44 25.28
N ILE A 623 3.02 -23.02 25.52
CA ILE A 623 3.38 -21.62 25.70
C ILE A 623 4.30 -21.27 24.54
N THR A 624 3.94 -20.27 23.74
CA THR A 624 4.66 -19.97 22.50
C THR A 624 4.56 -18.49 22.13
N GLY A 625 5.56 -17.99 21.41
CA GLY A 625 5.53 -16.66 20.83
C GLY A 625 4.86 -16.69 19.45
N ASP A 626 4.17 -15.62 19.08
CA ASP A 626 3.60 -15.52 17.74
C ASP A 626 4.67 -15.15 16.70
N HIS A 627 5.63 -14.31 17.08
CA HIS A 627 6.87 -13.99 16.39
C HIS A 627 7.90 -13.36 17.35
N GLY A 628 9.12 -13.10 16.84
CA GLY A 628 10.15 -12.40 17.59
C GLY A 628 9.96 -10.88 17.60
N GLU A 629 10.91 -10.17 18.21
CA GLU A 629 10.95 -8.70 18.30
C GLU A 629 12.28 -8.19 17.71
N GLU A 630 12.22 -7.13 16.93
CA GLU A 630 13.39 -6.49 16.32
C GLU A 630 13.69 -5.15 17.00
N PHE A 631 14.94 -4.95 17.42
CA PHE A 631 15.34 -3.72 18.14
C PHE A 631 16.18 -2.76 17.27
N ALA A 632 15.94 -2.70 15.96
CA ALA A 632 16.66 -1.84 15.00
C ALA A 632 18.18 -2.10 14.94
N ALA A 633 18.59 -3.36 15.12
CA ALA A 633 19.98 -3.76 15.00
C ALA A 633 20.36 -3.83 13.51
N GLY A 634 20.80 -2.70 12.95
CA GLY A 634 21.40 -2.68 11.62
C GLY A 634 22.61 -3.63 11.51
N ALA A 635 23.10 -3.86 10.28
CA ALA A 635 24.20 -4.78 9.97
C ALA A 635 25.52 -4.53 10.73
N ASP A 636 25.65 -3.39 11.43
CA ASP A 636 26.81 -3.01 12.26
C ASP A 636 26.59 -3.26 13.77
N ALA A 637 25.45 -3.80 14.20
CA ALA A 637 25.26 -4.24 15.57
C ALA A 637 26.25 -5.36 15.90
N GLU A 638 26.83 -5.34 17.11
CA GLU A 638 27.80 -6.34 17.55
C GLU A 638 27.33 -7.76 17.15
N PRO A 639 28.22 -8.65 16.67
CA PRO A 639 27.84 -10.00 16.25
C PRO A 639 27.05 -10.77 17.31
N ALA A 640 27.20 -10.43 18.59
CA ALA A 640 26.41 -11.00 19.69
C ALA A 640 24.92 -10.58 19.68
N LEU A 641 24.59 -9.38 19.18
CA LEU A 641 23.21 -8.92 18.98
C LEU A 641 22.62 -9.48 17.67
N ALA A 642 23.42 -9.54 16.60
CA ALA A 642 22.99 -10.03 15.29
C ALA A 642 22.78 -11.54 15.23
N LEU A 643 23.58 -12.35 15.96
CA LEU A 643 23.40 -13.81 16.01
C LEU A 643 22.12 -14.26 16.74
N HIS A 644 21.44 -13.36 17.47
CA HIS A 644 20.18 -13.65 18.17
C HIS A 644 18.96 -13.10 17.42
N LEU A 645 19.14 -12.61 16.18
CA LEU A 645 18.09 -12.06 15.32
C LEU A 645 17.74 -12.96 14.12
N ALA A 646 18.40 -14.12 13.97
CA ALA A 646 18.22 -15.05 12.87
C ALA A 646 17.59 -16.38 13.30
#